data_AF-A0A3B1J9J6-F1
#
_entry.id   AF-A0A3B1J9J6-F1
#
_cell.length_a   1.000
_cell.length_b   1.000
_cell.length_c   1.000
_cell.angle_alpha   90.00
_cell.angle_beta   90.00
_cell.angle_gamma   90.00
#
_symmetry.space_group_name_H-M   'P 1'
#
loop_
_entity.id
_entity.type
_entity.pdbx_description
1 polymer ?
#
loop_
_entity_poly.entity_id
_entity_poly.type
_entity_poly.pdbx_seq_one_letter_code
_entity_poly.pdbx_strand_id
1 'polypeptide(L)'
;MAHSFNNESPTINDLMKKSTEVSSGPPAVRRLFTTRSNLDESGKIRKWIFGQQNVNMQNKTILLVGETGTGKTTLINTMVNYYLGVKFEDNVWFEITEEETRDQTESQTSEITVYEIFSEQKPESLTIIDTPGIDKDMKIPQNLYKLFLHETGVKSLDAVCLVLKSSQNRISERLRYIFDAILALFGKDLERNVVLFITHTDRFTVDVLEAVEKEKILCCHDAENEPVHFLFNNIQSVMQTAKTKRTIKSAWEMGQSSMKRFLDFLKSRQRKGLTMSVSVLKERMQLEDCIQNLKEQIEFMEETEKELSEMQNLLKLKKEKVEKDNDFHFTVNIVYTEKPAFNTQLCYVMNDENCTVCKCHSTKHVKEARKHVTKQEEEPEDEKLEKKEELTDVEISLKTLLTKNEKKKNILLKDASELIMKLSKTTYSPLTLCYLDFLISRVEEAGEEEWAQKLKELQKRKISSFNNESSAINDLMQKSTELSSGPPAVRRLLTTRSNLDESGKIRKWTFGQKYANMKNKTILLVGETGTGKTTLINTMANYYLGVKFEDKVWFEITEEEKCQTESQTSEITVYEIFSEQKSFSLSIIDTPGYGDTRGIEKDVEILLNLCNLFLHETGVKSLDAVCLVLTASQNRISERQCYIFNGALSLFGKDAMDIIVFFITHSDGLPPKDVLESVEKEKIPCCHDAENQPVHFLFNNRQFQKHTAKNKRAVKMDWEMGEKSLEEFFEFLKSSERKSLTMTVDVLQERKQLEACVQSWQECIEFIEVKQRELTEVQNALIQNKEQIEKDINHLFTVRRVYKEKVDITDASWWDEKATSCDVCKKNCHEFGCWRSPTVWWCEIISDNKCKVCGCHYTTHTREAKKYVTKEKSETVTFEELKNKYINTNAENITYDKSAFNTVKTEHEKKLKRKEELMNQESSLTELLAKKEKEKNSSVKEAYEAIIKLSEIALKPDSAFTLQYLEFLIPRVEEAGEAEWAQKLKDLQKDAAKESTTYAVGYLNSMKGFFSGKGFVSKQ
;
A
#
# COMPACT_ATOMS: atom_id res chain seq x y z
N MET A 1 36.28 63.67 38.03
CA MET A 1 37.17 62.83 37.20
C MET A 1 36.29 61.97 36.33
N ALA A 2 36.22 62.29 35.04
CA ALA A 2 35.53 61.49 34.05
C ALA A 2 36.33 60.20 33.82
N HIS A 3 35.74 59.05 34.11
CA HIS A 3 36.13 57.81 33.46
C HIS A 3 35.16 57.61 32.30
N SER A 4 35.59 58.05 31.13
CA SER A 4 35.04 57.62 29.85
C SER A 4 35.20 56.10 29.78
N PHE A 5 34.13 55.35 30.03
CA PHE A 5 34.06 53.99 29.50
C PHE A 5 33.93 54.15 27.99
N ASN A 6 34.98 53.76 27.27
CA ASN A 6 34.92 53.62 25.82
C ASN A 6 33.74 52.69 25.49
N ASN A 7 32.67 53.27 24.96
CA ASN A 7 31.61 52.56 24.22
C ASN A 7 32.20 52.11 22.87
N GLU A 8 33.21 51.24 22.91
CA GLU A 8 33.57 50.45 21.75
C GLU A 8 32.77 49.16 21.82
N SER A 9 31.95 48.93 20.80
CA SER A 9 31.20 47.69 20.62
C SER A 9 32.16 46.51 20.78
N PRO A 10 31.82 45.45 21.56
CA PRO A 10 32.75 44.38 21.84
C PRO A 10 33.28 43.79 20.53
N THR A 11 34.61 43.75 20.40
CA THR A 11 35.25 43.15 19.23
C THR A 11 34.97 41.65 19.23
N ILE A 12 35.08 41.00 18.07
CA ILE A 12 34.95 39.53 17.97
C ILE A 12 35.88 38.81 18.97
N ASN A 13 37.06 39.39 19.23
CA ASN A 13 38.00 38.91 20.24
C ASN A 13 37.46 38.98 21.68
N ASP A 14 36.65 40.00 22.01
CA ASP A 14 36.02 40.12 23.33
C ASP A 14 34.89 39.11 23.51
N LEU A 15 34.14 38.83 22.44
CA LEU A 15 33.12 37.78 22.41
C LEU A 15 33.74 36.38 22.54
N MET A 16 34.89 36.13 21.90
CA MET A 16 35.65 34.88 22.06
C MET A 16 36.11 34.65 23.51
N LYS A 17 36.49 35.71 24.24
CA LYS A 17 36.84 35.63 25.67
C LYS A 17 35.62 35.40 26.57
N LYS A 18 34.43 35.84 26.14
CA LYS A 18 33.14 35.69 26.84
C LYS A 18 32.31 34.52 26.29
N SER A 19 32.96 33.48 25.80
CA SER A 19 32.32 32.26 25.30
C SER A 19 33.16 31.02 25.59
N THR A 20 32.51 29.87 25.70
CA THR A 20 33.17 28.57 25.87
C THR A 20 33.40 27.90 24.53
N GLU A 21 34.59 27.34 24.32
CA GLU A 21 34.88 26.60 23.08
C GLU A 21 34.14 25.25 23.09
N VAL A 22 33.43 24.96 22.00
CA VAL A 22 32.69 23.71 21.78
C VAL A 22 33.47 22.81 20.84
N SER A 23 34.01 23.36 19.74
CA SER A 23 34.87 22.64 18.82
C SER A 23 35.96 23.55 18.23
N SER A 24 37.11 22.94 17.94
CA SER A 24 38.25 23.61 17.33
C SER A 24 38.22 23.47 15.79
N GLY A 25 38.83 24.44 15.09
CA GLY A 25 38.92 24.47 13.62
C GLY A 25 38.47 25.79 13.02
N PRO A 26 38.49 25.98 11.70
CA PRO A 26 37.84 27.10 11.03
C PRO A 26 36.44 26.68 10.51
N PRO A 27 35.32 27.27 10.98
CA PRO A 27 35.26 28.18 12.11
C PRO A 27 35.33 27.44 13.46
N ALA A 28 35.88 28.10 14.48
CA ALA A 28 35.88 27.58 15.84
C ALA A 28 34.48 27.80 16.41
N VAL A 29 33.82 26.74 16.86
CA VAL A 29 32.46 26.84 17.41
C VAL A 29 32.55 27.21 18.89
N ARG A 30 31.93 28.31 19.30
CA ARG A 30 31.95 28.81 20.67
C ARG A 30 30.55 29.12 21.18
N ARG A 31 30.24 28.71 22.41
CA ARG A 31 28.95 28.94 23.06
C ARG A 31 28.94 30.23 23.87
N LEU A 32 27.92 31.06 23.65
CA LEU A 32 27.75 32.35 24.31
C LEU A 32 27.18 32.17 25.73
N PHE A 33 27.62 33.04 26.66
CA PHE A 33 27.00 33.11 27.98
C PHE A 33 25.68 33.90 27.93
N THR A 34 24.60 33.31 28.46
CA THR A 34 23.25 33.90 28.50
C THR A 34 22.70 33.93 29.93
N THR A 35 21.94 34.97 30.26
CA THR A 35 21.13 35.03 31.49
C THR A 35 19.84 34.26 31.27
N ARG A 36 19.48 33.35 32.18
CA ARG A 36 18.34 32.42 32.01
C ARG A 36 17.30 32.60 33.09
N SER A 37 16.03 32.52 32.70
CA SER A 37 14.88 32.58 33.60
C SER A 37 13.68 31.80 33.02
N ASN A 38 12.75 31.36 33.87
CA ASN A 38 11.48 30.77 33.45
C ASN A 38 10.37 31.82 33.59
N LEU A 39 9.45 31.85 32.62
CA LEU A 39 8.32 32.77 32.59
C LEU A 39 7.04 32.15 33.16
N ASP A 40 7.02 30.84 33.43
CA ASP A 40 5.89 30.15 34.03
C ASP A 40 6.33 29.17 35.12
N GLU A 41 5.45 28.93 36.10
CA GLU A 41 5.70 28.01 37.22
C GLU A 41 5.90 26.56 36.75
N SER A 42 5.36 26.19 35.58
CA SER A 42 5.51 24.85 35.00
C SER A 42 6.81 24.64 34.21
N GLY A 43 7.63 25.69 34.06
CA GLY A 43 8.92 25.64 33.36
C GLY A 43 8.82 25.42 31.84
N LYS A 44 7.63 25.57 31.25
CA LYS A 44 7.36 25.31 29.83
C LYS A 44 7.67 26.50 28.92
N ILE A 45 7.95 27.65 29.50
CA ILE A 45 8.30 28.89 28.81
C ILE A 45 9.59 29.44 29.43
N ARG A 46 10.67 29.44 28.65
CA ARG A 46 11.99 29.90 29.06
C ARG A 46 12.34 31.23 28.41
N LYS A 47 13.18 32.02 29.07
CA LYS A 47 13.70 33.29 28.57
C LYS A 47 15.21 33.37 28.76
N TRP A 48 15.93 33.53 27.66
CA TRP A 48 17.40 33.59 27.58
C TRP A 48 17.82 34.93 27.02
N ILE A 49 18.73 35.61 27.70
CA ILE A 49 19.12 36.98 27.37
C ILE A 49 20.63 37.05 27.11
N PHE A 50 21.00 37.64 25.98
CA PHE A 50 22.38 37.92 25.60
C PHE A 50 22.59 39.43 25.45
N GLY A 51 23.65 39.97 26.08
CA GLY A 51 23.98 41.39 26.07
C GLY A 51 23.19 42.22 27.09
N GLN A 52 23.34 43.55 27.04
CA GLN A 52 22.64 44.48 27.92
C GLN A 52 21.58 45.27 27.16
N GLN A 53 20.37 45.34 27.72
CA GLN A 53 19.26 46.05 27.11
C GLN A 53 19.52 47.56 27.07
N ASN A 54 19.47 48.14 25.88
CA ASN A 54 19.48 49.59 25.70
C ASN A 54 18.03 50.07 25.48
N VAL A 55 17.50 50.83 26.43
CA VAL A 55 16.09 51.27 26.45
C VAL A 55 15.75 52.19 25.26
N ASN A 56 16.74 52.87 24.67
CA ASN A 56 16.55 53.76 23.53
C ASN A 56 16.62 53.05 22.17
N MET A 57 16.89 51.74 22.17
CA MET A 57 17.06 50.94 20.97
C MET A 57 15.73 50.27 20.59
N GLN A 58 15.36 50.32 19.31
CA GLN A 58 14.17 49.62 18.85
C GLN A 58 14.39 48.10 18.95
N ASN A 59 13.45 47.39 19.56
CA ASN A 59 13.45 45.93 19.57
C ASN A 59 12.60 45.41 18.40
N LYS A 60 12.96 44.28 17.80
CA LYS A 60 12.15 43.54 16.81
C LYS A 60 11.82 42.16 17.37
N THR A 61 10.55 41.76 17.33
CA THR A 61 10.09 40.49 17.91
C THR A 61 9.56 39.56 16.82
N ILE A 62 10.11 38.36 16.72
CA ILE A 62 9.70 37.36 15.72
C ILE A 62 9.33 36.03 16.38
N LEU A 63 8.42 35.29 15.76
CA LEU A 63 8.02 33.93 16.18
C LEU A 63 8.46 32.91 15.13
N LEU A 64 9.22 31.88 15.53
CA LEU A 64 9.65 30.79 14.64
C LEU A 64 8.76 29.56 14.83
N VAL A 65 8.22 29.03 13.74
CA VAL A 65 7.31 27.87 13.73
C VAL A 65 7.73 26.87 12.65
N GLY A 66 7.95 25.60 12.99
CA GLY A 66 8.31 24.57 11.99
C GLY A 66 8.50 23.19 12.58
N GLU A 67 8.50 22.13 11.76
CA GLU A 67 8.64 20.75 12.23
C GLU A 67 9.99 20.48 12.92
N THR A 68 10.07 19.38 13.68
CA THR A 68 11.34 18.87 14.20
C THR A 68 12.32 18.63 13.05
N GLY A 69 13.60 18.95 13.24
CA GLY A 69 14.63 18.71 12.22
C GLY A 69 14.64 19.71 11.06
N THR A 70 13.71 20.68 10.97
CA THR A 70 13.74 21.78 9.95
C THR A 70 14.92 22.74 10.12
N GLY A 71 15.70 22.63 11.20
CA GLY A 71 16.89 23.46 11.41
C GLY A 71 16.64 24.82 12.05
N LYS A 72 15.54 24.98 12.82
CA LYS A 72 15.23 26.20 13.58
C LYS A 72 16.37 26.64 14.50
N THR A 73 16.97 25.71 15.25
CA THR A 73 18.11 25.96 16.15
C THR A 73 19.32 26.51 15.38
N THR A 74 19.70 25.86 14.28
CA THR A 74 20.81 26.31 13.42
C THR A 74 20.54 27.68 12.80
N LEU A 75 19.27 27.95 12.47
CA LEU A 75 18.84 29.25 11.96
C LEU A 75 18.96 30.35 13.02
N ILE A 76 18.58 30.08 14.27
CA ILE A 76 18.77 31.00 15.40
C ILE A 76 20.25 31.36 15.56
N ASN A 77 21.14 30.38 15.55
CA ASN A 77 22.58 30.63 15.62
C ASN A 77 23.09 31.46 14.42
N THR A 78 22.56 31.21 13.22
CA THR A 78 22.86 32.04 12.03
C THR A 78 22.44 33.50 12.24
N MET A 79 21.25 33.74 12.79
CA MET A 79 20.76 35.08 13.10
C MET A 79 21.63 35.78 14.16
N VAL A 80 22.04 35.05 15.20
CA VAL A 80 22.93 35.57 16.24
C VAL A 80 24.26 36.02 15.64
N ASN A 81 24.92 35.17 14.83
CA ASN A 81 26.19 35.53 14.21
C ASN A 81 26.06 36.76 13.28
N TYR A 82 24.94 36.90 12.57
CA TYR A 82 24.63 38.11 11.80
C TYR A 82 24.51 39.36 12.69
N TYR A 83 23.83 39.24 13.83
CA TYR A 83 23.64 40.34 14.79
C TYR A 83 24.91 40.71 15.56
N LEU A 84 25.83 39.78 15.75
CA LEU A 84 27.14 40.01 16.35
C LEU A 84 28.17 40.57 15.34
N GLY A 85 27.82 40.66 14.06
CA GLY A 85 28.70 41.22 13.04
C GLY A 85 29.88 40.32 12.67
N VAL A 86 29.76 39.01 12.91
CA VAL A 86 30.78 38.02 12.53
C VAL A 86 30.98 38.05 11.02
N LYS A 87 32.25 37.95 10.59
CA LYS A 87 32.65 37.85 9.19
C LYS A 87 33.15 36.45 8.88
N PHE A 88 33.08 36.07 7.61
CA PHE A 88 33.57 34.77 7.15
C PHE A 88 35.06 34.57 7.47
N GLU A 89 35.84 35.65 7.41
CA GLU A 89 37.28 35.67 7.68
C GLU A 89 37.64 35.54 9.16
N ASP A 90 36.69 35.77 10.08
CA ASP A 90 36.93 35.69 11.52
C ASP A 90 37.17 34.24 11.99
N ASN A 91 36.79 33.25 11.16
CA ASN A 91 36.91 31.81 11.45
C ASN A 91 36.36 31.43 12.84
N VAL A 92 35.24 32.02 13.23
CA VAL A 92 34.52 31.72 14.47
C VAL A 92 33.02 31.60 14.20
N TRP A 93 32.34 30.72 14.93
CA TRP A 93 30.90 30.54 14.89
C TRP A 93 30.35 30.52 16.32
N PHE A 94 29.42 31.43 16.63
CA PHE A 94 28.82 31.49 17.97
C PHE A 94 27.50 30.72 18.04
N GLU A 95 27.30 29.98 19.12
CA GLU A 95 26.04 29.30 19.43
C GLU A 95 25.41 29.90 20.69
N ILE A 96 24.12 30.25 20.62
CA ILE A 96 23.34 30.70 21.78
C ILE A 96 22.53 29.56 22.40
N THR A 97 22.38 28.46 21.67
CA THR A 97 21.57 27.29 22.02
C THR A 97 22.41 26.23 22.76
N GLU A 98 21.81 25.44 23.66
CA GLU A 98 22.44 24.24 24.22
C GLU A 98 21.82 22.99 23.61
N GLU A 99 22.57 22.28 22.77
CA GLU A 99 22.28 20.88 22.44
C GLU A 99 22.93 20.01 23.52
N GLU A 100 22.12 19.37 24.38
CA GLU A 100 22.59 18.18 25.10
C GLU A 100 22.76 17.05 24.08
N THR A 101 23.84 16.29 24.20
CA THR A 101 24.16 15.11 23.39
C THR A 101 23.04 14.06 23.53
N ARG A 102 22.01 14.15 22.69
CA ARG A 102 21.01 13.10 22.45
C ARG A 102 20.77 12.95 20.96
N ASP A 103 20.36 11.75 20.59
CA ASP A 103 20.21 11.24 19.23
C ASP A 103 19.45 12.22 18.30
N GLN A 104 19.91 12.37 17.05
CA GLN A 104 19.29 13.25 16.04
C GLN A 104 17.88 12.78 15.62
N THR A 105 17.48 11.60 16.09
CA THR A 105 16.17 10.97 15.90
C THR A 105 15.14 11.40 16.95
N GLU A 106 15.52 12.16 17.99
CA GLU A 106 14.62 12.66 19.03
C GLU A 106 14.45 14.19 18.99
N SER A 107 13.27 14.69 19.40
CA SER A 107 12.97 16.12 19.44
C SER A 107 13.84 16.85 20.49
N GLN A 108 14.71 17.75 20.03
CA GLN A 108 15.69 18.44 20.88
C GLN A 108 15.15 19.66 21.66
N THR A 109 13.92 20.11 21.39
CA THR A 109 13.28 21.21 22.14
C THR A 109 11.89 20.77 22.63
N SER A 110 11.65 20.77 23.95
CA SER A 110 10.37 20.42 24.59
C SER A 110 9.59 21.65 25.09
N GLU A 111 10.23 22.82 25.15
CA GLU A 111 9.66 24.06 25.71
C GLU A 111 9.76 25.24 24.72
N ILE A 112 8.86 26.23 24.87
CA ILE A 112 8.97 27.51 24.15
C ILE A 112 10.12 28.31 24.78
N THR A 113 11.06 28.77 23.97
CA THR A 113 12.23 29.54 24.46
C THR A 113 12.30 30.91 23.79
N VAL A 114 12.34 31.97 24.58
CA VAL A 114 12.44 33.36 24.13
C VAL A 114 13.89 33.81 24.24
N TYR A 115 14.54 34.10 23.11
CA TYR A 115 15.89 34.63 23.05
C TYR A 115 15.85 36.14 22.86
N GLU A 116 16.42 36.91 23.78
CA GLU A 116 16.63 38.35 23.63
C GLU A 116 18.10 38.65 23.34
N ILE A 117 18.37 39.25 22.19
CA ILE A 117 19.71 39.50 21.68
C ILE A 117 19.92 41.02 21.61
N PHE A 118 20.75 41.51 22.51
CA PHE A 118 21.19 42.90 22.56
C PHE A 118 22.63 43.01 22.04
N SER A 119 22.82 43.71 20.94
CA SER A 119 24.12 43.89 20.29
C SER A 119 24.26 45.31 19.77
N GLU A 120 25.32 46.01 20.17
CA GLU A 120 25.63 47.37 19.69
C GLU A 120 26.08 47.40 18.22
N GLN A 121 26.35 46.23 17.62
CA GLN A 121 26.74 46.09 16.21
C GLN A 121 25.58 46.35 15.24
N LYS A 122 24.33 46.39 15.73
CA LYS A 122 23.12 46.64 14.95
C LYS A 122 22.33 47.80 15.59
N PRO A 123 21.51 48.52 14.81
CA PRO A 123 20.72 49.65 15.32
C PRO A 123 19.44 49.23 16.06
N GLU A 124 19.09 47.94 16.02
CA GLU A 124 17.88 47.36 16.63
C GLU A 124 18.22 46.05 17.36
N SER A 125 17.55 45.76 18.46
CA SER A 125 17.66 44.47 19.19
C SER A 125 16.69 43.44 18.63
N LEU A 126 16.95 42.15 18.86
CA LEU A 126 16.12 41.06 18.33
C LEU A 126 15.62 40.16 19.45
N THR A 127 14.30 39.94 19.49
CA THR A 127 13.65 38.93 20.30
C THR A 127 13.14 37.81 19.39
N ILE A 128 13.59 36.58 19.61
CA ILE A 128 13.17 35.39 18.87
C ILE A 128 12.39 34.48 19.81
N ILE A 129 11.14 34.19 19.47
CA ILE A 129 10.33 33.17 20.16
C ILE A 129 10.50 31.87 19.39
N ASP A 130 11.25 30.92 19.95
CA ASP A 130 11.44 29.59 19.40
C ASP A 130 10.37 28.63 19.92
N THR A 131 9.77 27.88 19.00
CA THR A 131 8.75 26.87 19.33
C THR A 131 9.34 25.46 19.20
N PRO A 132 8.94 24.51 20.07
CA PRO A 132 9.40 23.13 19.96
C PRO A 132 8.97 22.48 18.63
N GLY A 133 9.73 21.47 18.21
CA GLY A 133 9.41 20.70 17.02
C GLY A 133 8.07 19.98 17.12
N ILE A 134 7.28 20.01 16.05
CA ILE A 134 5.82 19.76 16.02
C ILE A 134 5.42 18.25 16.17
N ASP A 135 6.39 17.37 16.44
CA ASP A 135 6.23 15.93 16.26
C ASP A 135 5.40 15.21 17.36
N LYS A 136 5.16 15.83 18.54
CA LYS A 136 4.50 15.10 19.66
C LYS A 136 3.41 15.82 20.46
N ASP A 137 3.20 17.14 20.39
CA ASP A 137 2.27 17.82 21.31
C ASP A 137 1.31 18.85 20.65
N MET A 138 0.01 18.60 20.79
CA MET A 138 -1.09 19.52 20.38
C MET A 138 -1.23 20.75 21.31
N LYS A 139 -0.31 20.95 22.26
CA LYS A 139 -0.37 21.97 23.32
C LYS A 139 0.41 23.26 23.01
N ILE A 140 1.07 23.36 21.85
CA ILE A 140 1.83 24.55 21.42
C ILE A 140 0.96 25.83 21.41
N PRO A 141 -0.26 25.82 20.84
CA PRO A 141 -1.10 27.02 20.84
C PRO A 141 -1.48 27.49 22.25
N GLN A 142 -1.71 26.55 23.17
CA GLN A 142 -2.04 26.83 24.57
C GLN A 142 -0.86 27.46 25.34
N ASN A 143 0.38 27.01 25.05
CA ASN A 143 1.57 27.57 25.68
C ASN A 143 1.92 28.96 25.11
N LEU A 144 1.73 29.19 23.81
CA LEU A 144 1.86 30.52 23.20
C LEU A 144 0.83 31.51 23.80
N TYR A 145 -0.40 31.05 24.03
CA TYR A 145 -1.41 31.86 24.72
C TYR A 145 -0.97 32.30 26.12
N LYS A 146 -0.40 31.38 26.91
CA LYS A 146 0.16 31.71 28.24
C LYS A 146 1.29 32.75 28.13
N LEU A 147 2.18 32.62 27.14
CA LEU A 147 3.25 33.59 26.90
C LEU A 147 2.71 34.99 26.59
N PHE A 148 1.63 35.11 25.82
CA PHE A 148 1.05 36.42 25.45
C PHE A 148 0.31 37.10 26.62
N LEU A 149 -0.29 36.30 27.51
CA LEU A 149 -0.97 36.81 28.71
C LEU A 149 -0.03 37.18 29.85
N HIS A 150 1.11 36.49 30.00
CA HIS A 150 2.04 36.73 31.11
C HIS A 150 2.49 38.20 31.20
N GLU A 151 2.61 38.75 32.41
CA GLU A 151 2.90 40.18 32.63
C GLU A 151 4.22 40.62 31.96
N THR A 152 5.27 39.80 32.11
CA THR A 152 6.60 40.00 31.47
C THR A 152 6.75 39.26 30.13
N GLY A 153 5.64 38.75 29.59
CA GLY A 153 5.57 38.03 28.32
C GLY A 153 5.59 38.95 27.09
N VAL A 154 5.43 38.35 25.91
CA VAL A 154 5.48 39.10 24.64
C VAL A 154 4.13 39.76 24.35
N LYS A 155 4.11 41.09 24.15
CA LYS A 155 2.88 41.86 23.90
C LYS A 155 2.66 42.27 22.43
N SER A 156 3.69 42.16 21.61
CA SER A 156 3.64 42.53 20.19
C SER A 156 4.59 41.70 19.35
N LEU A 157 4.20 41.44 18.11
CA LEU A 157 5.00 40.74 17.11
C LEU A 157 5.26 41.64 15.89
N ASP A 158 6.47 41.55 15.36
CA ASP A 158 6.87 42.16 14.11
C ASP A 158 6.70 41.16 12.94
N ALA A 159 6.99 39.88 13.14
CA ALA A 159 6.71 38.82 12.14
C ALA A 159 6.49 37.42 12.73
N VAL A 160 5.75 36.59 11.99
CA VAL A 160 5.66 35.13 12.21
C VAL A 160 6.39 34.45 11.07
N CYS A 161 7.41 33.65 11.37
CA CYS A 161 8.27 33.03 10.39
C CYS A 161 8.03 31.51 10.39
N LEU A 162 7.44 31.01 9.31
CA LEU A 162 7.22 29.58 9.09
C LEU A 162 8.50 28.97 8.50
N VAL A 163 9.13 28.06 9.21
CA VAL A 163 10.41 27.45 8.88
C VAL A 163 10.18 26.11 8.18
N LEU A 164 10.69 25.99 6.96
CA LEU A 164 10.55 24.82 6.09
C LEU A 164 11.90 24.40 5.51
N LYS A 165 12.04 23.13 5.08
CA LYS A 165 13.22 22.67 4.32
C LYS A 165 13.01 22.88 2.82
N SER A 166 14.08 23.18 2.09
CA SER A 166 14.06 23.29 0.62
C SER A 166 13.55 22.02 -0.08
N SER A 167 13.92 20.84 0.44
CA SER A 167 13.53 19.52 -0.07
C SER A 167 12.11 19.08 0.36
N GLN A 168 11.37 19.97 1.02
CA GLN A 168 10.04 19.65 1.54
C GLN A 168 9.01 19.87 0.44
N ASN A 169 8.92 18.89 -0.46
CA ASN A 169 8.11 18.95 -1.67
C ASN A 169 6.61 18.73 -1.39
N ARG A 170 6.25 18.46 -0.13
CA ARG A 170 4.87 18.28 0.36
C ARG A 170 4.80 18.77 1.81
N ILE A 171 3.76 19.55 2.14
CA ILE A 171 3.42 19.88 3.52
C ILE A 171 2.44 18.82 4.02
N SER A 172 2.79 18.14 5.10
CA SER A 172 1.94 17.10 5.70
C SER A 172 0.64 17.70 6.24
N GLU A 173 -0.46 16.92 6.30
CA GLU A 173 -1.74 17.40 6.83
C GLU A 173 -1.63 17.87 8.29
N ARG A 174 -1.09 17.03 9.17
CA ARG A 174 0.23 17.30 9.74
C ARG A 174 0.58 18.75 10.11
N LEU A 175 1.66 19.19 9.47
CA LEU A 175 2.24 20.52 9.51
C LEU A 175 1.25 21.61 9.13
N ARG A 176 0.40 21.37 8.13
CA ARG A 176 -0.64 22.31 7.71
C ARG A 176 -1.59 22.64 8.85
N TYR A 177 -2.08 21.62 9.55
CA TYR A 177 -2.94 21.77 10.72
C TYR A 177 -2.26 22.61 11.81
N ILE A 178 -0.97 22.40 12.07
CA ILE A 178 -0.26 23.19 13.08
C ILE A 178 -0.01 24.63 12.63
N PHE A 179 0.35 24.86 11.38
CA PHE A 179 0.45 26.22 10.84
C PHE A 179 -0.90 26.93 10.93
N ASP A 180 -1.98 26.28 10.51
CA ASP A 180 -3.34 26.81 10.63
C ASP A 180 -3.72 27.06 12.09
N ALA A 181 -3.37 26.17 13.01
CA ALA A 181 -3.67 26.30 14.44
C ALA A 181 -2.89 27.44 15.11
N ILE A 182 -1.64 27.68 14.72
CA ILE A 182 -0.83 28.79 15.24
C ILE A 182 -1.24 30.09 14.59
N LEU A 183 -1.51 30.12 13.29
CA LEU A 183 -1.97 31.32 12.58
C LEU A 183 -3.38 31.72 13.03
N ALA A 184 -4.21 30.75 13.41
CA ALA A 184 -5.50 30.95 14.07
C ALA A 184 -5.42 31.66 15.43
N LEU A 185 -4.23 31.70 16.06
CA LEU A 185 -4.02 32.49 17.28
C LEU A 185 -4.02 33.99 17.02
N PHE A 186 -3.88 34.41 15.77
CA PHE A 186 -3.68 35.80 15.40
C PHE A 186 -4.85 36.33 14.58
N GLY A 187 -5.12 37.63 14.72
CA GLY A 187 -6.11 38.31 13.88
C GLY A 187 -5.67 38.39 12.41
N LYS A 188 -6.62 38.62 11.50
CA LYS A 188 -6.35 38.82 10.05
C LYS A 188 -5.36 39.96 9.76
N ASP A 189 -5.18 40.88 10.71
CA ASP A 189 -4.22 41.96 10.59
C ASP A 189 -2.76 41.50 10.64
N LEU A 190 -2.47 40.28 11.12
CA LEU A 190 -1.12 39.70 11.15
C LEU A 190 -0.71 38.97 9.86
N GLU A 191 -1.66 38.63 8.97
CA GLU A 191 -1.39 37.90 7.72
C GLU A 191 -0.27 38.54 6.88
N ARG A 192 -0.22 39.88 6.86
CA ARG A 192 0.80 40.67 6.13
C ARG A 192 2.21 40.62 6.74
N ASN A 193 2.34 40.01 7.92
CA ASN A 193 3.58 39.86 8.68
C ASN A 193 3.99 38.39 8.82
N VAL A 194 3.30 37.46 8.14
CA VAL A 194 3.67 36.03 8.10
C VAL A 194 4.59 35.77 6.91
N VAL A 195 5.79 35.23 7.13
CA VAL A 195 6.81 35.00 6.10
C VAL A 195 7.37 33.58 6.17
N LEU A 196 8.05 33.15 5.11
CA LEU A 196 8.67 31.83 5.04
C LEU A 196 10.19 31.89 5.22
N PHE A 197 10.74 31.02 6.05
CA PHE A 197 12.19 30.77 6.13
C PHE A 197 12.49 29.39 5.57
N ILE A 198 13.24 29.35 4.47
CA ILE A 198 13.60 28.12 3.79
C ILE A 198 15.03 27.77 4.14
N THR A 199 15.19 26.62 4.78
CA THR A 199 16.46 26.09 5.27
C THR A 199 16.99 25.00 4.32
N HIS A 200 18.25 24.59 4.50
CA HIS A 200 18.90 23.51 3.71
C HIS A 200 18.93 23.75 2.19
N THR A 201 18.86 25.00 1.74
CA THR A 201 18.82 25.32 0.31
C THR A 201 20.22 25.47 -0.31
N ASP A 202 20.40 24.95 -1.52
CA ASP A 202 21.58 25.13 -2.37
C ASP A 202 21.41 26.24 -3.43
N ARG A 203 20.28 26.99 -3.37
CA ARG A 203 19.80 28.14 -4.18
C ARG A 203 18.48 27.88 -4.91
N PHE A 204 17.98 26.64 -4.97
CA PHE A 204 16.67 26.32 -5.55
C PHE A 204 15.62 26.11 -4.45
N THR A 205 14.44 26.72 -4.60
CA THR A 205 13.34 26.65 -3.60
C THR A 205 11.97 26.45 -4.21
N VAL A 206 11.90 26.01 -5.46
CA VAL A 206 10.64 25.89 -6.21
C VAL A 206 9.69 24.90 -5.51
N ASP A 207 10.18 23.73 -5.12
CA ASP A 207 9.35 22.65 -4.59
C ASP A 207 8.62 22.98 -3.28
N VAL A 208 9.31 23.65 -2.34
CA VAL A 208 8.72 24.00 -1.03
C VAL A 208 7.76 25.19 -1.12
N LEU A 209 8.04 26.17 -1.99
CA LEU A 209 7.14 27.31 -2.21
C LEU A 209 5.85 26.84 -2.90
N GLU A 210 5.97 25.94 -3.87
CA GLU A 210 4.81 25.30 -4.49
C GLU A 210 4.00 24.48 -3.49
N ALA A 211 4.63 23.79 -2.54
CA ALA A 211 3.93 23.08 -1.48
C ALA A 211 3.16 24.03 -0.54
N VAL A 212 3.74 25.19 -0.18
CA VAL A 212 3.07 26.23 0.62
C VAL A 212 1.85 26.79 -0.11
N GLU A 213 1.99 27.14 -1.39
CA GLU A 213 0.90 27.69 -2.19
C GLU A 213 -0.22 26.68 -2.44
N LYS A 214 0.15 25.43 -2.76
CA LYS A 214 -0.79 24.33 -3.00
C LYS A 214 -1.68 24.08 -1.78
N GLU A 215 -1.06 24.03 -0.61
CA GLU A 215 -1.75 23.81 0.66
C GLU A 215 -2.40 25.09 1.21
N LYS A 216 -2.28 26.22 0.49
CA LYS A 216 -2.83 27.53 0.85
C LYS A 216 -2.42 27.99 2.24
N ILE A 217 -1.15 27.75 2.61
CA ILE A 217 -0.63 28.20 3.89
C ILE A 217 -0.66 29.72 3.91
N LEU A 218 -1.34 30.27 4.92
CA LEU A 218 -1.56 31.69 5.05
C LEU A 218 -0.21 32.41 5.30
N CYS A 219 0.29 33.12 4.29
CA CYS A 219 1.51 33.91 4.36
C CYS A 219 1.41 35.16 3.50
N CYS A 220 2.24 36.17 3.78
CA CYS A 220 2.26 37.40 3.00
C CYS A 220 2.92 37.17 1.64
N HIS A 221 2.38 37.86 0.63
CA HIS A 221 2.88 37.80 -0.73
C HIS A 221 3.51 39.14 -1.12
N ASP A 222 4.51 39.12 -2.00
CA ASP A 222 5.13 40.31 -2.57
C ASP A 222 4.27 40.91 -3.71
N ALA A 223 4.82 41.91 -4.42
CA ALA A 223 4.13 42.59 -5.51
C ALA A 223 3.90 41.67 -6.72
N GLU A 224 4.72 40.63 -6.86
CA GLU A 224 4.63 39.57 -7.85
C GLU A 224 3.66 38.44 -7.45
N ASN A 225 2.98 38.58 -6.31
CA ASN A 225 2.06 37.60 -5.74
C ASN A 225 2.76 36.26 -5.39
N GLU A 226 4.01 36.32 -4.94
CA GLU A 226 4.78 35.17 -4.45
C GLU A 226 4.93 35.22 -2.93
N PRO A 227 4.89 34.07 -2.23
CA PRO A 227 5.14 34.02 -0.80
C PRO A 227 6.47 34.68 -0.45
N VAL A 228 6.45 35.67 0.43
CA VAL A 228 7.66 36.35 0.89
C VAL A 228 8.51 35.36 1.67
N HIS A 229 9.69 35.06 1.15
CA HIS A 229 10.57 34.03 1.70
C HIS A 229 12.05 34.47 1.78
N PHE A 230 12.78 33.84 2.70
CA PHE A 230 14.19 34.09 2.95
C PHE A 230 14.97 32.77 3.03
N LEU A 231 16.19 32.77 2.49
CA LEU A 231 16.95 31.56 2.19
C LEU A 231 18.12 31.37 3.15
N PHE A 232 18.25 30.17 3.72
CA PHE A 232 19.31 29.81 4.66
C PHE A 232 19.85 28.41 4.35
N ASN A 233 21.17 28.26 4.34
CA ASN A 233 21.83 26.97 4.11
C ASN A 233 22.58 26.58 5.37
N ASN A 234 22.10 25.59 6.13
CA ASN A 234 22.51 25.29 7.52
C ASN A 234 23.94 24.73 7.71
N ILE A 235 24.85 24.88 6.74
CA ILE A 235 26.21 24.31 6.79
C ILE A 235 27.28 25.27 7.31
N GLN A 236 26.91 26.47 7.82
CA GLN A 236 27.89 27.51 8.14
C GLN A 236 28.82 27.18 9.32
N SER A 237 28.42 26.29 10.23
CA SER A 237 29.24 25.81 11.34
C SER A 237 30.12 24.61 10.99
N VAL A 238 30.00 24.05 9.77
CA VAL A 238 30.76 22.88 9.34
C VAL A 238 32.24 23.23 9.13
N MET A 239 33.13 22.33 9.55
CA MET A 239 34.58 22.51 9.42
C MET A 239 34.98 22.81 7.97
N GLN A 240 35.70 23.91 7.79
CA GLN A 240 36.20 24.37 6.49
C GLN A 240 37.46 23.58 6.13
N THR A 241 37.36 22.81 5.06
CA THR A 241 38.50 22.16 4.39
C THR A 241 38.75 22.82 3.04
N ALA A 242 39.89 22.54 2.41
CA ALA A 242 40.19 23.06 1.07
C ALA A 242 39.10 22.74 0.03
N LYS A 243 38.39 21.60 0.20
CA LYS A 243 37.29 21.17 -0.68
C LYS A 243 35.95 21.85 -0.37
N THR A 244 35.65 22.11 0.91
CA THR A 244 34.33 22.61 1.34
C THR A 244 34.23 24.13 1.48
N LYS A 245 35.38 24.84 1.56
CA LYS A 245 35.44 26.29 1.83
C LYS A 245 34.62 27.15 0.86
N ARG A 246 34.61 26.82 -0.44
CA ARG A 246 33.83 27.56 -1.45
C ARG A 246 32.31 27.44 -1.21
N THR A 247 31.83 26.23 -0.95
CA THR A 247 30.41 25.96 -0.69
C THR A 247 29.95 26.62 0.60
N ILE A 248 30.75 26.53 1.67
CA ILE A 248 30.43 27.16 2.97
C ILE A 248 30.42 28.69 2.84
N LYS A 249 31.35 29.27 2.06
CA LYS A 249 31.32 30.72 1.78
C LYS A 249 30.07 31.16 1.05
N SER A 250 29.62 30.40 0.05
CA SER A 250 28.35 30.66 -0.65
C SER A 250 27.14 30.57 0.29
N ALA A 251 27.10 29.58 1.17
CA ALA A 251 26.06 29.43 2.19
C ALA A 251 26.05 30.60 3.19
N TRP A 252 27.23 31.09 3.58
CA TRP A 252 27.41 32.26 4.42
C TRP A 252 26.84 33.53 3.76
N GLU A 253 27.28 33.84 2.54
CA GLU A 253 26.84 35.01 1.79
C GLU A 253 25.32 35.03 1.56
N MET A 254 24.73 33.86 1.29
CA MET A 254 23.27 33.70 1.19
C MET A 254 22.57 34.07 2.50
N GLY A 255 23.02 33.53 3.64
CA GLY A 255 22.43 33.84 4.94
C GLY A 255 22.52 35.34 5.28
N GLN A 256 23.65 35.98 4.98
CA GLN A 256 23.84 37.43 5.18
C GLN A 256 22.90 38.26 4.31
N SER A 257 22.75 37.90 3.03
CA SER A 257 21.84 38.56 2.09
C SER A 257 20.38 38.42 2.52
N SER A 258 19.96 37.21 2.90
CA SER A 258 18.61 36.91 3.41
C SER A 258 18.30 37.68 4.68
N MET A 259 19.22 37.73 5.65
CA MET A 259 19.03 38.50 6.88
C MET A 259 18.88 40.00 6.63
N LYS A 260 19.69 40.56 5.74
CA LYS A 260 19.57 41.98 5.38
C LYS A 260 18.19 42.28 4.79
N ARG A 261 17.75 41.50 3.81
CA ARG A 261 16.42 41.63 3.20
C ARG A 261 15.31 41.46 4.23
N PHE A 262 15.47 40.54 5.18
CA PHE A 262 14.48 40.30 6.23
C PHE A 262 14.37 41.49 7.20
N LEU A 263 15.48 42.09 7.62
CA LEU A 263 15.44 43.28 8.47
C LEU A 263 14.84 44.48 7.74
N ASP A 264 15.12 44.65 6.46
CA ASP A 264 14.49 45.69 5.63
C ASP A 264 12.97 45.44 5.52
N PHE A 265 12.56 44.18 5.38
CA PHE A 265 11.14 43.80 5.47
C PHE A 265 10.53 44.20 6.83
N LEU A 266 11.18 43.89 7.95
CA LEU A 266 10.70 44.26 9.30
C LEU A 266 10.64 45.78 9.55
N LYS A 267 11.42 46.58 8.84
CA LYS A 267 11.36 48.06 8.90
C LYS A 267 10.18 48.60 8.10
N SER A 268 9.82 47.93 7.00
CA SER A 268 8.71 48.32 6.11
C SER A 268 7.33 47.90 6.61
N ARG A 269 7.24 47.17 7.73
CA ARG A 269 6.00 46.60 8.26
C ARG A 269 5.63 47.21 9.60
N GLN A 270 4.32 47.33 9.84
CA GLN A 270 3.81 47.81 11.11
C GLN A 270 3.77 46.67 12.12
N ARG A 271 4.39 46.90 13.29
CA ARG A 271 4.28 46.04 14.47
C ARG A 271 2.81 45.83 14.84
N LYS A 272 2.44 44.59 15.20
CA LYS A 272 1.07 44.24 15.62
C LYS A 272 1.02 43.93 17.11
N GLY A 273 0.08 44.56 17.80
CA GLY A 273 -0.22 44.29 19.20
C GLY A 273 -1.11 43.06 19.34
N LEU A 274 -0.86 42.23 20.35
CA LEU A 274 -1.56 40.95 20.51
C LEU A 274 -2.92 41.06 21.22
N THR A 275 -3.37 42.27 21.57
CA THR A 275 -4.59 42.52 22.34
C THR A 275 -5.87 42.03 21.64
N MET A 276 -5.99 42.24 20.32
CA MET A 276 -7.12 41.76 19.49
C MET A 276 -7.07 40.24 19.29
N SER A 277 -5.85 39.68 19.22
CA SER A 277 -5.63 38.23 19.10
C SER A 277 -6.06 37.50 20.38
N VAL A 278 -5.79 38.11 21.54
CA VAL A 278 -6.26 37.61 22.86
C VAL A 278 -7.79 37.65 23.00
N SER A 279 -8.48 38.68 22.48
CA SER A 279 -9.95 38.76 22.53
C SER A 279 -10.63 37.75 21.61
N VAL A 280 -10.12 37.58 20.37
CA VAL A 280 -10.61 36.59 19.40
C VAL A 280 -10.45 35.17 19.94
N LEU A 281 -9.33 34.88 20.61
CA LEU A 281 -9.09 33.57 21.21
C LEU A 281 -10.01 33.27 22.39
N LYS A 282 -10.31 34.29 23.21
CA LYS A 282 -11.24 34.15 24.34
C LYS A 282 -12.66 33.84 23.87
N GLU A 283 -13.14 34.54 22.84
CA GLU A 283 -14.48 34.29 22.25
C GLU A 283 -14.55 32.94 21.53
N ARG A 284 -13.49 32.53 20.83
CA ARG A 284 -13.44 31.27 20.09
C ARG A 284 -13.46 30.04 20.99
N MET A 285 -12.66 30.04 22.06
CA MET A 285 -12.67 28.94 23.04
C MET A 285 -14.03 28.81 23.73
N GLN A 286 -14.66 29.95 24.07
CA GLN A 286 -16.01 29.96 24.63
C GLN A 286 -17.06 29.40 23.66
N LEU A 287 -16.96 29.68 22.36
CA LEU A 287 -17.92 29.21 21.37
C LEU A 287 -17.74 27.72 21.01
N GLU A 288 -16.51 27.24 20.93
CA GLU A 288 -16.21 25.83 20.63
C GLU A 288 -16.71 24.91 21.77
N ASP A 289 -16.53 25.31 23.04
CA ASP A 289 -17.10 24.58 24.18
C ASP A 289 -18.64 24.61 24.20
N CYS A 290 -19.26 25.72 23.80
CA CYS A 290 -20.72 25.80 23.65
C CYS A 290 -21.24 24.79 22.63
N ILE A 291 -20.60 24.68 21.46
CA ILE A 291 -21.03 23.78 20.37
C ILE A 291 -20.84 22.31 20.76
N GLN A 292 -19.72 21.98 21.42
CA GLN A 292 -19.47 20.62 21.89
C GLN A 292 -20.49 20.20 22.96
N ASN A 293 -20.84 21.10 23.89
CA ASN A 293 -21.87 20.82 24.89
C ASN A 293 -23.26 20.63 24.26
N LEU A 294 -23.62 21.44 23.27
CA LEU A 294 -24.88 21.31 22.54
C LEU A 294 -24.96 19.98 21.77
N LYS A 295 -23.85 19.54 21.16
CA LYS A 295 -23.76 18.24 20.49
C LYS A 295 -24.03 17.07 21.46
N GLU A 296 -23.38 17.09 22.63
CA GLU A 296 -23.56 16.05 23.65
C GLU A 296 -25.00 16.02 24.20
N GLN A 297 -25.67 17.18 24.32
CA GLN A 297 -27.08 17.24 24.70
C GLN A 297 -28.02 16.67 23.63
N ILE A 298 -27.74 16.92 22.35
CA ILE A 298 -28.54 16.39 21.23
C ILE A 298 -28.38 14.86 21.15
N GLU A 299 -27.16 14.34 21.25
CA GLU A 299 -26.89 12.89 21.25
C GLU A 299 -27.58 12.18 22.43
N PHE A 300 -27.50 12.75 23.64
CA PHE A 300 -28.20 12.21 24.81
C PHE A 300 -29.74 12.17 24.63
N MET A 301 -30.30 13.20 24.01
CA MET A 301 -31.73 13.27 23.76
C MET A 301 -32.19 12.30 22.67
N GLU A 302 -31.37 12.05 21.65
CA GLU A 302 -31.63 11.02 20.63
C GLU A 302 -31.60 9.61 21.22
N GLU A 303 -30.68 9.34 22.14
CA GLU A 303 -30.63 8.06 22.86
C GLU A 303 -31.88 7.88 23.74
N THR A 304 -32.32 8.95 24.41
CA THR A 304 -33.58 8.96 25.17
C THR A 304 -34.81 8.76 24.26
N GLU A 305 -34.85 9.36 23.06
CA GLU A 305 -35.92 9.15 22.07
C GLU A 305 -35.95 7.70 21.57
N LYS A 306 -34.78 7.09 21.35
CA LYS A 306 -34.66 5.69 20.94
C LYS A 306 -35.20 4.76 22.02
N GLU A 307 -34.80 4.94 23.27
CA GLU A 307 -35.31 4.15 24.41
C GLU A 307 -36.83 4.33 24.59
N LEU A 308 -37.34 5.57 24.49
CA LEU A 308 -38.79 5.85 24.56
C LEU A 308 -39.56 5.19 23.40
N SER A 309 -38.99 5.17 22.19
CA SER A 309 -39.58 4.53 21.01
C SER A 309 -39.58 3.01 21.14
N GLU A 310 -38.50 2.42 21.67
CA GLU A 310 -38.41 0.99 21.97
C GLU A 310 -39.44 0.59 23.04
N MET A 311 -39.58 1.37 24.11
CA MET A 311 -40.64 1.17 25.11
C MET A 311 -42.04 1.26 24.51
N GLN A 312 -42.28 2.23 23.61
CA GLN A 312 -43.56 2.37 22.92
C GLN A 312 -43.85 1.17 21.99
N ASN A 313 -42.84 0.66 21.28
CA ASN A 313 -42.96 -0.51 20.42
C ASN A 313 -43.20 -1.79 21.23
N LEU A 314 -42.49 -1.97 22.36
CA LEU A 314 -42.70 -3.08 23.29
C LEU A 314 -44.11 -3.07 23.89
N LEU A 315 -44.63 -1.89 24.28
CA LEU A 315 -46.01 -1.72 24.73
C LEU A 315 -47.02 -2.11 23.64
N LYS A 316 -46.77 -1.71 22.39
CA LYS A 316 -47.63 -2.02 21.24
C LYS A 316 -47.65 -3.53 20.93
N LEU A 317 -46.47 -4.17 20.93
CA LEU A 317 -46.30 -5.61 20.68
C LEU A 317 -46.90 -6.46 21.81
N LYS A 318 -46.88 -5.94 23.06
CA LYS A 318 -47.47 -6.61 24.22
C LYS A 318 -48.99 -6.40 24.30
N LYS A 319 -49.55 -5.28 23.80
CA LYS A 319 -51.00 -5.09 23.65
C LYS A 319 -51.65 -6.21 22.82
N GLU A 320 -50.97 -6.68 21.77
CA GLU A 320 -51.40 -7.83 20.95
C GLU A 320 -51.33 -9.17 21.70
N LYS A 321 -50.52 -9.29 22.75
CA LYS A 321 -50.40 -10.50 23.60
C LYS A 321 -51.34 -10.51 24.81
N VAL A 322 -51.67 -9.35 25.37
CA VAL A 322 -52.58 -9.18 26.53
C VAL A 322 -54.04 -9.53 26.19
N GLU A 323 -54.41 -9.67 24.91
CA GLU A 323 -55.70 -10.24 24.54
C GLU A 323 -55.85 -11.75 24.85
N LYS A 324 -54.78 -12.44 25.29
CA LYS A 324 -54.78 -13.90 25.51
C LYS A 324 -54.48 -14.42 26.92
N ASP A 325 -53.94 -13.63 27.84
CA ASP A 325 -53.64 -14.12 29.20
C ASP A 325 -53.71 -12.99 30.24
N ASN A 326 -54.25 -13.32 31.43
CA ASN A 326 -54.81 -12.36 32.39
C ASN A 326 -53.93 -12.07 33.62
N ASP A 327 -52.61 -12.27 33.55
CA ASP A 327 -51.69 -11.90 34.64
C ASP A 327 -50.32 -11.51 34.07
N PHE A 328 -49.83 -10.28 34.31
CA PHE A 328 -48.47 -9.90 33.92
C PHE A 328 -47.88 -8.71 34.71
N HIS A 329 -46.64 -8.84 35.19
CA HIS A 329 -45.84 -7.79 35.86
C HIS A 329 -44.78 -7.18 34.91
N PHE A 330 -44.37 -5.93 35.15
CA PHE A 330 -43.22 -5.30 34.46
C PHE A 330 -42.41 -4.37 35.37
N THR A 331 -41.09 -4.29 35.11
CA THR A 331 -40.13 -3.39 35.77
C THR A 331 -39.73 -2.29 34.80
N VAL A 332 -39.75 -1.02 35.24
CA VAL A 332 -39.30 0.14 34.46
C VAL A 332 -38.06 0.73 35.12
N ASN A 333 -36.94 0.75 34.40
CA ASN A 333 -35.73 1.44 34.87
C ASN A 333 -35.87 2.94 34.56
N ILE A 334 -36.03 3.76 35.60
CA ILE A 334 -36.04 5.22 35.46
C ILE A 334 -34.70 5.77 35.95
N VAL A 335 -33.99 6.48 35.07
CA VAL A 335 -32.69 7.10 35.38
C VAL A 335 -32.91 8.51 35.93
N TYR A 336 -32.46 8.79 37.16
CA TYR A 336 -32.42 10.14 37.73
C TYR A 336 -30.99 10.54 38.11
N THR A 337 -30.71 11.84 38.17
CA THR A 337 -29.43 12.41 38.62
C THR A 337 -29.65 13.39 39.79
N GLU A 338 -28.97 13.18 40.91
CA GLU A 338 -28.94 14.09 42.07
C GLU A 338 -27.68 15.00 42.06
N LYS A 339 -27.78 16.20 42.65
CA LYS A 339 -26.68 17.17 42.77
C LYS A 339 -26.36 17.52 44.23
N PRO A 340 -25.07 17.55 44.63
CA PRO A 340 -24.58 18.43 45.67
C PRO A 340 -23.64 19.53 45.12
N ALA A 341 -23.55 20.67 45.82
CA ALA A 341 -23.02 21.94 45.30
C ALA A 341 -21.67 22.37 45.91
N PHE A 342 -20.79 22.96 45.08
CA PHE A 342 -19.67 23.84 45.45
C PHE A 342 -19.41 24.92 44.37
N ASN A 343 -18.85 26.07 44.80
CA ASN A 343 -18.92 27.40 44.18
C ASN A 343 -18.15 27.59 42.84
N THR A 344 -18.76 28.26 41.86
CA THR A 344 -18.39 28.34 40.43
C THR A 344 -17.84 29.70 39.94
N GLN A 345 -17.51 30.62 40.86
CA GLN A 345 -17.07 31.98 40.52
C GLN A 345 -15.77 32.12 39.68
N LEU A 346 -15.05 31.02 39.37
CA LEU A 346 -13.78 31.01 38.61
C LEU A 346 -13.86 30.33 37.23
N CYS A 347 -15.06 30.11 36.69
CA CYS A 347 -15.26 29.46 35.39
C CYS A 347 -15.38 30.49 34.24
N TYR A 348 -14.60 30.33 33.16
CA TYR A 348 -14.54 31.28 32.02
C TYR A 348 -15.81 31.31 31.14
N VAL A 349 -16.75 30.39 31.39
CA VAL A 349 -18.07 30.31 30.73
C VAL A 349 -19.11 31.21 31.45
N MET A 350 -18.72 31.89 32.53
CA MET A 350 -19.59 32.78 33.30
C MET A 350 -19.39 34.22 32.86
N ASN A 351 -20.49 34.93 32.66
CA ASN A 351 -20.51 36.36 32.38
C ASN A 351 -21.54 37.02 33.30
N ASP A 352 -21.10 37.96 34.14
CA ASP A 352 -21.92 38.63 35.17
C ASP A 352 -22.80 37.65 35.98
N GLU A 353 -22.12 36.69 36.63
CA GLU A 353 -22.72 35.65 37.49
C GLU A 353 -23.70 34.69 36.79
N ASN A 354 -23.90 34.79 35.48
CA ASN A 354 -24.76 33.89 34.71
C ASN A 354 -23.96 33.06 33.70
N CYS A 355 -24.33 31.80 33.53
CA CYS A 355 -23.74 30.92 32.53
C CYS A 355 -24.15 31.35 31.12
N THR A 356 -23.16 31.53 30.25
CA THR A 356 -23.42 31.98 28.87
C THR A 356 -24.14 30.92 28.02
N VAL A 357 -23.97 29.63 28.37
CA VAL A 357 -24.54 28.46 27.68
C VAL A 357 -26.03 28.27 28.00
N CYS A 358 -26.38 28.07 29.28
CA CYS A 358 -27.76 27.75 29.67
C CYS A 358 -28.51 28.90 30.36
N LYS A 359 -27.91 30.10 30.42
CA LYS A 359 -28.47 31.34 31.01
C LYS A 359 -28.86 31.26 32.49
N CYS A 360 -28.43 30.20 33.18
CA CYS A 360 -28.70 30.01 34.60
C CYS A 360 -27.66 30.75 35.45
N HIS A 361 -28.07 31.20 36.63
CA HIS A 361 -27.17 31.82 37.61
C HIS A 361 -26.06 30.83 38.05
N SER A 362 -24.89 31.35 38.39
CA SER A 362 -23.67 30.62 38.75
C SER A 362 -23.88 29.58 39.83
N THR A 363 -24.74 29.90 40.79
CA THR A 363 -25.17 29.01 41.86
C THR A 363 -25.85 27.71 41.40
N LYS A 364 -26.27 27.59 40.13
CA LYS A 364 -26.84 26.36 39.54
C LYS A 364 -25.82 25.45 38.85
N HIS A 365 -24.57 25.89 38.73
CA HIS A 365 -23.46 25.17 38.10
C HIS A 365 -22.52 24.58 39.17
N VAL A 366 -21.87 23.46 38.86
CA VAL A 366 -20.86 22.81 39.72
C VAL A 366 -19.68 22.39 38.84
N LYS A 367 -18.45 22.43 39.36
CA LYS A 367 -17.23 22.00 38.65
C LYS A 367 -16.74 20.68 39.26
N GLU A 368 -16.73 19.59 38.48
CA GLU A 368 -16.35 18.24 38.94
C GLU A 368 -15.11 17.71 38.21
N ALA A 369 -14.38 16.78 38.85
CA ALA A 369 -13.13 16.23 38.33
C ALA A 369 -13.27 14.91 37.55
N ARG A 370 -14.49 14.34 37.41
CA ARG A 370 -14.75 13.08 36.69
C ARG A 370 -16.10 13.11 35.95
N LYS A 371 -16.17 12.44 34.78
CA LYS A 371 -17.39 12.26 33.97
C LYS A 371 -18.46 11.48 34.76
N HIS A 372 -19.73 11.81 34.54
CA HIS A 372 -20.89 11.06 35.03
C HIS A 372 -20.83 9.62 34.50
N VAL A 373 -21.04 8.65 35.39
CA VAL A 373 -21.15 7.21 35.07
C VAL A 373 -22.52 6.74 35.55
N THR A 374 -23.32 6.22 34.62
CA THR A 374 -24.63 5.59 34.89
C THR A 374 -24.43 4.34 35.75
N LYS A 375 -25.17 4.22 36.85
CA LYS A 375 -25.28 2.97 37.64
C LYS A 375 -26.70 2.44 37.53
N GLN A 376 -26.84 1.15 37.27
CA GLN A 376 -28.09 0.39 37.40
C GLN A 376 -28.21 -0.11 38.84
N GLU A 377 -29.34 0.13 39.49
CA GLU A 377 -29.77 -0.59 40.69
C GLU A 377 -31.16 -1.19 40.43
N GLU A 378 -31.31 -2.47 40.75
CA GLU A 378 -32.57 -3.20 40.80
C GLU A 378 -33.13 -3.10 42.23
N GLU A 379 -34.39 -2.69 42.39
CA GLU A 379 -35.14 -2.84 43.65
C GLU A 379 -36.42 -3.67 43.46
N PRO A 380 -36.92 -4.32 44.53
CA PRO A 380 -37.60 -5.60 44.44
C PRO A 380 -39.12 -5.54 44.31
N GLU A 381 -39.63 -6.70 43.90
CA GLU A 381 -41.03 -7.11 43.75
C GLU A 381 -41.94 -6.68 44.91
N ASP A 382 -43.04 -5.98 44.60
CA ASP A 382 -44.42 -6.30 45.06
C ASP A 382 -45.35 -5.08 44.88
N GLU A 383 -46.07 -4.99 43.76
CA GLU A 383 -47.38 -4.31 43.74
C GLU A 383 -48.23 -4.84 42.57
N LYS A 384 -49.39 -5.44 42.89
CA LYS A 384 -50.40 -5.87 41.93
C LYS A 384 -51.25 -4.65 41.55
N LEU A 385 -51.15 -4.17 40.30
CA LEU A 385 -52.04 -3.14 39.76
C LEU A 385 -53.08 -3.72 38.79
N GLU A 386 -54.33 -3.33 39.02
CA GLU A 386 -55.52 -3.69 38.27
C GLU A 386 -55.80 -2.63 37.19
N LYS A 387 -56.05 -3.08 35.94
CA LYS A 387 -56.93 -2.51 34.89
C LYS A 387 -56.28 -1.95 33.62
N LYS A 388 -56.88 -2.39 32.51
CA LYS A 388 -56.71 -2.00 31.09
C LYS A 388 -56.74 -0.49 30.80
N GLU A 389 -57.21 0.35 31.72
CA GLU A 389 -57.28 1.82 31.54
C GLU A 389 -55.90 2.49 31.71
N GLU A 390 -54.97 1.90 32.47
CA GLU A 390 -53.65 2.49 32.75
C GLU A 390 -52.65 2.37 31.58
N LEU A 391 -52.76 1.31 30.75
CA LEU A 391 -51.88 1.11 29.58
C LEU A 391 -52.08 2.17 28.50
N THR A 392 -53.31 2.66 28.34
CA THR A 392 -53.64 3.77 27.43
C THR A 392 -53.09 5.10 27.95
N ASP A 393 -53.13 5.34 29.26
CA ASP A 393 -52.61 6.57 29.88
C ASP A 393 -51.07 6.62 29.89
N VAL A 394 -50.42 5.46 30.06
CA VAL A 394 -48.95 5.32 29.89
C VAL A 394 -48.55 5.57 28.43
N GLU A 395 -49.31 5.08 27.45
CA GLU A 395 -49.05 5.33 26.02
C GLU A 395 -49.21 6.82 25.67
N ILE A 396 -50.22 7.50 26.23
CA ILE A 396 -50.43 8.94 26.07
C ILE A 396 -49.29 9.72 26.74
N SER A 397 -48.85 9.31 27.92
CA SER A 397 -47.74 9.95 28.65
C SER A 397 -46.40 9.79 27.90
N LEU A 398 -46.11 8.60 27.36
CA LEU A 398 -44.92 8.35 26.53
C LEU A 398 -44.94 9.17 25.24
N LYS A 399 -46.09 9.23 24.53
CA LYS A 399 -46.23 10.12 23.36
C LYS A 399 -46.01 11.58 23.72
N THR A 400 -46.51 12.02 24.87
CA THR A 400 -46.31 13.39 25.35
C THR A 400 -44.84 13.69 25.67
N LEU A 401 -44.14 12.74 26.30
CA LEU A 401 -42.70 12.85 26.60
C LEU A 401 -41.84 12.86 25.34
N LEU A 402 -42.11 11.97 24.37
CA LEU A 402 -41.47 11.96 23.05
C LEU A 402 -41.63 13.30 22.34
N THR A 403 -42.87 13.81 22.27
CA THR A 403 -43.17 15.11 21.64
C THR A 403 -42.46 16.27 22.35
N LYS A 404 -42.29 16.18 23.68
CA LYS A 404 -41.59 17.21 24.48
C LYS A 404 -40.07 17.14 24.28
N ASN A 405 -39.52 15.94 24.10
CA ASN A 405 -38.10 15.74 23.83
C ASN A 405 -37.75 16.23 22.42
N GLU A 406 -38.56 15.87 21.42
CA GLU A 406 -38.41 16.29 20.03
C GLU A 406 -38.46 17.82 19.88
N LYS A 407 -39.41 18.48 20.57
CA LYS A 407 -39.48 19.95 20.60
C LYS A 407 -38.24 20.60 21.19
N LYS A 408 -37.68 20.04 22.27
CA LYS A 408 -36.44 20.56 22.86
C LYS A 408 -35.25 20.35 21.92
N LYS A 409 -35.21 19.22 21.21
CA LYS A 409 -34.13 18.87 20.27
C LYS A 409 -34.08 19.88 19.14
N ASN A 410 -35.24 20.22 18.58
CA ASN A 410 -35.36 21.17 17.48
C ASN A 410 -34.97 22.60 17.89
N ILE A 411 -35.23 22.99 19.15
CA ILE A 411 -34.76 24.27 19.69
C ILE A 411 -33.23 24.30 19.77
N LEU A 412 -32.60 23.24 20.28
CA LEU A 412 -31.14 23.14 20.38
C LEU A 412 -30.46 23.12 19.01
N LEU A 413 -31.04 22.42 18.03
CA LEU A 413 -30.57 22.40 16.64
C LEU A 413 -30.61 23.80 15.99
N LYS A 414 -31.66 24.58 16.30
CA LYS A 414 -31.79 25.95 15.81
C LYS A 414 -30.76 26.89 16.45
N ASP A 415 -30.58 26.82 17.77
CA ASP A 415 -29.58 27.61 18.48
C ASP A 415 -28.15 27.30 17.97
N ALA A 416 -27.85 26.03 17.73
CA ALA A 416 -26.59 25.59 17.13
C ALA A 416 -26.41 26.12 15.69
N SER A 417 -27.47 26.10 14.88
CA SER A 417 -27.46 26.61 13.51
C SER A 417 -27.22 28.13 13.45
N GLU A 418 -27.84 28.89 14.35
CA GLU A 418 -27.61 30.33 14.51
C GLU A 418 -26.17 30.67 14.94
N LEU A 419 -25.60 29.87 15.83
CA LEU A 419 -24.21 30.01 16.27
C LEU A 419 -23.23 29.76 15.11
N ILE A 420 -23.46 28.73 14.29
CA ILE A 420 -22.62 28.46 13.10
C ILE A 420 -22.76 29.57 12.04
N MET A 421 -23.96 30.10 11.80
CA MET A 421 -24.15 31.25 10.92
C MET A 421 -23.35 32.48 11.39
N LYS A 422 -23.26 32.71 12.72
CA LYS A 422 -22.44 33.79 13.30
C LYS A 422 -20.94 33.54 13.11
N LEU A 423 -20.46 32.31 13.34
CA LEU A 423 -19.07 31.90 13.13
C LEU A 423 -18.61 32.05 11.66
N SER A 424 -19.49 31.76 10.70
CA SER A 424 -19.17 31.86 9.26
C SER A 424 -18.77 33.28 8.81
N LYS A 425 -19.08 34.31 9.62
CA LYS A 425 -18.77 35.72 9.33
C LYS A 425 -17.36 36.15 9.78
N THR A 426 -16.66 35.38 10.61
CA THR A 426 -15.42 35.80 11.30
C THR A 426 -14.20 34.91 11.06
N THR A 427 -14.17 34.15 9.95
CA THR A 427 -13.11 33.23 9.43
C THR A 427 -13.25 31.76 9.83
N TYR A 428 -13.05 30.85 8.86
CA TYR A 428 -13.43 29.44 8.92
C TYR A 428 -12.34 28.52 9.51
N SER A 429 -12.72 27.61 10.41
CA SER A 429 -11.87 26.50 10.89
C SER A 429 -12.32 25.14 10.30
N PRO A 430 -11.42 24.14 10.18
CA PRO A 430 -11.79 22.78 9.77
C PRO A 430 -12.83 22.11 10.69
N LEU A 431 -12.82 22.43 11.99
CA LEU A 431 -13.84 21.94 12.95
C LEU A 431 -15.23 22.47 12.60
N THR A 432 -15.32 23.73 12.15
CA THR A 432 -16.58 24.38 11.77
C THR A 432 -17.26 23.70 10.58
N LEU A 433 -16.48 23.12 9.65
CA LEU A 433 -17.01 22.34 8.53
C LEU A 433 -17.56 20.98 9.00
N CYS A 434 -16.86 20.32 9.93
CA CYS A 434 -17.34 19.07 10.52
C CYS A 434 -18.68 19.24 11.28
N TYR A 435 -18.86 20.37 11.97
CA TYR A 435 -20.14 20.70 12.60
C TYR A 435 -21.21 21.16 11.59
N LEU A 436 -20.82 21.76 10.47
CA LEU A 436 -21.75 22.17 9.41
C LEU A 436 -22.40 20.95 8.76
N ASP A 437 -21.63 19.91 8.44
CA ASP A 437 -22.14 18.68 7.84
C ASP A 437 -23.04 17.89 8.82
N PHE A 438 -22.64 17.83 10.11
CA PHE A 438 -23.48 17.28 11.18
C PHE A 438 -24.82 18.01 11.32
N LEU A 439 -24.81 19.34 11.37
CA LEU A 439 -26.04 20.13 11.49
C LEU A 439 -26.90 20.05 10.23
N ILE A 440 -26.32 20.04 9.02
CA ILE A 440 -27.09 19.90 7.78
C ILE A 440 -27.88 18.59 7.81
N SER A 441 -27.23 17.45 8.10
CA SER A 441 -27.92 16.15 8.19
C SER A 441 -29.08 16.19 9.19
N ARG A 442 -28.86 16.75 10.38
CA ARG A 442 -29.83 16.71 11.48
C ARG A 442 -30.97 17.70 11.35
N VAL A 443 -30.72 18.87 10.77
CA VAL A 443 -31.75 19.86 10.45
C VAL A 443 -32.64 19.35 9.31
N GLU A 444 -32.09 18.59 8.37
CA GLU A 444 -32.87 17.89 7.33
C GLU A 444 -33.73 16.77 7.90
N GLU A 445 -33.18 15.94 8.79
CA GLU A 445 -33.93 14.88 9.48
C GLU A 445 -35.07 15.45 10.35
N ALA A 446 -34.89 16.65 10.93
CA ALA A 446 -35.91 17.35 11.71
C ALA A 446 -36.99 18.08 10.87
N GLY A 447 -36.87 18.08 9.53
CA GLY A 447 -37.82 18.73 8.63
C GLY A 447 -37.73 20.26 8.57
N GLU A 448 -36.65 20.87 9.07
CA GLU A 448 -36.42 22.32 9.09
C GLU A 448 -35.77 22.81 7.78
N GLU A 449 -36.52 22.69 6.67
CA GLU A 449 -36.02 22.92 5.30
C GLU A 449 -35.41 24.32 5.07
N GLU A 450 -35.94 25.36 5.73
CA GLU A 450 -35.42 26.73 5.59
C GLU A 450 -34.00 26.86 6.14
N TRP A 451 -33.72 26.23 7.27
CA TRP A 451 -32.38 26.21 7.87
C TRP A 451 -31.43 25.31 7.09
N ALA A 452 -31.90 24.16 6.61
CA ALA A 452 -31.12 23.29 5.75
C ALA A 452 -30.70 24.00 4.45
N GLN A 453 -31.61 24.76 3.83
CA GLN A 453 -31.30 25.57 2.64
C GLN A 453 -30.29 26.68 2.94
N LYS A 454 -30.43 27.41 4.05
CA LYS A 454 -29.48 28.46 4.46
C LYS A 454 -28.07 27.89 4.70
N LEU A 455 -27.97 26.73 5.36
CA LEU A 455 -26.70 26.05 5.60
C LEU A 455 -26.09 25.47 4.30
N LYS A 456 -26.92 24.94 3.39
CA LYS A 456 -26.49 24.48 2.05
C LYS A 456 -26.11 25.62 1.10
N GLU A 457 -26.74 26.79 1.21
CA GLU A 457 -26.31 27.99 0.47
C GLU A 457 -24.95 28.48 0.95
N LEU A 458 -24.70 28.45 2.26
CA LEU A 458 -23.36 28.69 2.80
C LEU A 458 -22.34 27.69 2.26
N GLN A 459 -22.73 26.43 2.05
CA GLN A 459 -21.90 25.41 1.40
C GLN A 459 -21.69 25.71 -0.11
N LYS A 460 -22.72 26.17 -0.83
CA LYS A 460 -22.72 26.44 -2.28
C LYS A 460 -22.04 27.74 -2.71
N ARG A 461 -22.09 28.82 -1.90
CA ARG A 461 -21.44 30.12 -2.21
C ARG A 461 -19.92 30.03 -2.43
N LYS A 462 -19.33 28.85 -2.23
CA LYS A 462 -17.92 28.55 -2.43
C LYS A 462 -17.59 27.91 -3.79
N ILE A 463 -18.60 27.51 -4.59
CA ILE A 463 -18.39 26.64 -5.77
C ILE A 463 -18.46 27.39 -7.11
N SER A 464 -18.94 28.63 -7.18
CA SER A 464 -19.09 29.35 -8.46
C SER A 464 -17.99 30.38 -8.75
N SER A 465 -16.90 29.96 -9.39
CA SER A 465 -16.18 30.76 -10.39
C SER A 465 -15.29 29.85 -11.24
N PHE A 466 -15.46 29.93 -12.56
CA PHE A 466 -14.69 29.35 -13.68
C PHE A 466 -15.59 28.49 -14.60
N ASN A 467 -15.98 29.06 -15.74
CA ASN A 467 -16.37 28.30 -16.94
C ASN A 467 -16.20 29.16 -18.21
N ASN A 468 -15.39 28.68 -19.17
CA ASN A 468 -15.68 28.57 -20.61
C ASN A 468 -14.46 28.02 -21.39
N GLU A 469 -14.56 26.83 -22.02
CA GLU A 469 -14.31 26.56 -23.48
C GLU A 469 -14.14 25.05 -23.87
N SER A 470 -14.52 24.73 -25.13
CA SER A 470 -14.42 23.49 -25.95
C SER A 470 -15.40 22.32 -25.74
N SER A 471 -16.21 21.98 -26.77
CA SER A 471 -17.30 20.99 -26.73
C SER A 471 -16.85 19.54 -26.43
N ALA A 472 -15.68 19.09 -26.89
CA ALA A 472 -15.21 17.72 -26.64
C ALA A 472 -14.61 17.53 -25.23
N ILE A 473 -13.88 18.53 -24.74
CA ILE A 473 -13.38 18.53 -23.35
C ILE A 473 -14.55 18.71 -22.39
N ASN A 474 -15.53 19.54 -22.71
CA ASN A 474 -16.77 19.67 -21.94
C ASN A 474 -17.53 18.34 -21.83
N ASP A 475 -17.61 17.55 -22.90
CA ASP A 475 -18.21 16.21 -22.87
C ASP A 475 -17.43 15.25 -21.94
N LEU A 476 -16.10 15.27 -21.97
CA LEU A 476 -15.27 14.52 -21.02
C LEU A 476 -15.44 15.02 -19.58
N MET A 477 -15.57 16.34 -19.39
CA MET A 477 -15.84 16.96 -18.09
C MET A 477 -17.19 16.55 -17.52
N GLN A 478 -18.23 16.38 -18.35
CA GLN A 478 -19.54 15.85 -17.95
C GLN A 478 -19.48 14.35 -17.61
N LYS A 479 -18.62 13.59 -18.29
CA LYS A 479 -18.39 12.15 -18.04
C LYS A 479 -17.30 11.91 -16.98
N SER A 480 -17.04 12.88 -16.11
CA SER A 480 -16.03 12.79 -15.05
C SER A 480 -16.42 13.53 -13.78
N THR A 481 -15.87 13.09 -12.65
CA THR A 481 -16.03 13.71 -11.33
C THR A 481 -14.77 14.49 -10.97
N GLU A 482 -14.91 15.75 -10.55
CA GLU A 482 -13.76 16.56 -10.19
C GLU A 482 -13.12 16.07 -8.89
N LEU A 483 -11.80 15.83 -8.92
CA LEU A 483 -11.00 15.44 -7.76
C LEU A 483 -10.23 16.63 -7.19
N SER A 484 -9.74 17.53 -8.05
CA SER A 484 -9.10 18.77 -7.61
C SER A 484 -9.17 19.86 -8.67
N SER A 485 -9.31 21.11 -8.21
CA SER A 485 -9.37 22.29 -9.06
C SER A 485 -7.98 22.87 -9.38
N GLY A 486 -7.83 23.40 -10.58
CA GLY A 486 -6.62 24.11 -11.04
C GLY A 486 -6.45 24.03 -12.57
N PRO A 487 -5.34 24.55 -13.12
CA PRO A 487 -4.79 24.05 -14.36
C PRO A 487 -3.62 23.08 -14.05
N PRO A 488 -3.69 21.78 -14.41
CA PRO A 488 -4.87 21.12 -14.91
C PRO A 488 -5.87 20.80 -13.79
N ALA A 489 -7.16 20.87 -14.10
CA ALA A 489 -8.21 20.38 -13.20
C ALA A 489 -8.18 18.85 -13.27
N VAL A 490 -7.95 18.19 -12.14
CA VAL A 490 -7.85 16.73 -12.09
C VAL A 490 -9.25 16.15 -11.92
N ARG A 491 -9.69 15.30 -12.86
CA ARG A 491 -11.03 14.73 -12.91
C ARG A 491 -10.98 13.22 -13.09
N ARG A 492 -11.77 12.47 -12.35
CA ARG A 492 -11.92 11.02 -12.49
C ARG A 492 -12.92 10.68 -13.59
N LEU A 493 -12.53 9.89 -14.57
CA LEU A 493 -13.44 9.40 -15.61
C LEU A 493 -14.47 8.43 -15.04
N LEU A 494 -15.72 8.56 -15.48
CA LEU A 494 -16.79 7.64 -15.11
C LEU A 494 -16.69 6.36 -15.96
N THR A 495 -16.32 5.25 -15.33
CA THR A 495 -16.15 3.95 -16.00
C THR A 495 -17.23 2.94 -15.61
N THR A 496 -17.70 2.13 -16.56
CA THR A 496 -18.47 0.92 -16.27
C THR A 496 -17.53 -0.16 -15.71
N ARG A 497 -17.91 -0.79 -14.60
CA ARG A 497 -17.08 -1.79 -13.91
C ARG A 497 -17.69 -3.17 -14.01
N SER A 498 -16.88 -4.14 -14.35
CA SER A 498 -17.22 -5.56 -14.28
C SER A 498 -16.00 -6.38 -13.86
N ASN A 499 -16.24 -7.63 -13.49
CA ASN A 499 -15.19 -8.62 -13.28
C ASN A 499 -15.22 -9.61 -14.46
N LEU A 500 -14.05 -10.01 -14.95
CA LEU A 500 -13.91 -11.02 -15.99
C LEU A 500 -14.01 -12.44 -15.40
N ASP A 501 -13.72 -12.59 -14.12
CA ASP A 501 -13.77 -13.83 -13.38
C ASP A 501 -14.75 -13.74 -12.19
N GLU A 502 -15.28 -14.88 -11.76
CA GLU A 502 -16.20 -14.96 -10.61
C GLU A 502 -15.53 -14.55 -9.29
N SER A 503 -14.20 -14.71 -9.17
CA SER A 503 -13.46 -14.37 -7.95
C SER A 503 -13.12 -12.87 -7.81
N GLY A 504 -13.37 -12.07 -8.85
CA GLY A 504 -13.10 -10.62 -8.84
C GLY A 504 -11.62 -10.25 -8.89
N LYS A 505 -10.74 -11.20 -9.22
CA LYS A 505 -9.27 -11.04 -9.30
C LYS A 505 -8.81 -10.40 -10.61
N ILE A 506 -9.70 -10.39 -11.61
CA ILE A 506 -9.49 -9.79 -12.91
C ILE A 506 -10.62 -8.80 -13.15
N ARG A 507 -10.31 -7.52 -12.97
CA ARG A 507 -11.27 -6.43 -13.10
C ARG A 507 -11.23 -5.86 -14.51
N LYS A 508 -12.35 -5.35 -14.97
CA LYS A 508 -12.50 -4.70 -16.26
C LYS A 508 -13.23 -3.38 -16.11
N TRP A 509 -12.55 -2.30 -16.45
CA TRP A 509 -13.07 -0.94 -16.34
C TRP A 509 -13.13 -0.31 -17.71
N THR A 510 -14.34 0.05 -18.15
CA THR A 510 -14.59 0.53 -19.50
C THR A 510 -15.02 1.98 -19.48
N PHE A 511 -14.33 2.83 -20.25
CA PHE A 511 -14.69 4.22 -20.51
C PHE A 511 -15.15 4.39 -21.97
N GLY A 512 -16.29 5.04 -22.16
CA GLY A 512 -16.89 5.25 -23.49
C GLY A 512 -17.72 4.07 -23.99
N GLN A 513 -18.30 4.21 -25.19
CA GLN A 513 -19.16 3.18 -25.80
C GLN A 513 -18.40 2.40 -26.87
N LYS A 514 -18.62 1.08 -26.91
CA LYS A 514 -18.02 0.22 -27.94
C LYS A 514 -18.78 0.34 -29.26
N TYR A 515 -18.06 0.67 -30.33
CA TYR A 515 -18.62 0.74 -31.69
C TYR A 515 -18.33 -0.53 -32.49
N ALA A 516 -19.22 -0.88 -33.41
CA ALA A 516 -19.04 -2.01 -34.31
C ALA A 516 -17.80 -1.79 -35.21
N ASN A 517 -17.01 -2.84 -35.42
CA ASN A 517 -15.80 -2.87 -36.28
C ASN A 517 -14.62 -1.99 -35.84
N MET A 518 -14.62 -1.45 -34.62
CA MET A 518 -13.47 -0.73 -34.09
C MET A 518 -12.31 -1.70 -33.81
N LYS A 519 -11.13 -1.46 -34.42
CA LYS A 519 -9.92 -2.23 -34.11
C LYS A 519 -9.51 -1.95 -32.67
N ASN A 520 -9.05 -2.94 -31.92
CA ASN A 520 -8.50 -2.73 -30.57
C ASN A 520 -6.97 -2.65 -30.63
N LYS A 521 -6.33 -2.02 -29.65
CA LYS A 521 -4.88 -2.13 -29.37
C LYS A 521 -4.72 -2.53 -27.90
N THR A 522 -4.02 -3.62 -27.64
CA THR A 522 -3.92 -4.21 -26.29
C THR A 522 -2.48 -4.20 -25.79
N ILE A 523 -2.27 -3.57 -24.64
CA ILE A 523 -0.96 -3.34 -24.03
C ILE A 523 -0.95 -3.97 -22.63
N LEU A 524 0.13 -4.64 -22.27
CA LEU A 524 0.38 -5.15 -20.92
C LEU A 524 1.48 -4.35 -20.23
N LEU A 525 1.24 -3.85 -19.01
CA LEU A 525 2.26 -3.17 -18.20
C LEU A 525 2.74 -4.09 -17.08
N VAL A 526 4.06 -4.28 -16.93
CA VAL A 526 4.68 -5.09 -15.87
C VAL A 526 5.81 -4.30 -15.20
N GLY A 527 5.86 -4.28 -13.87
CA GLY A 527 6.95 -3.64 -13.12
C GLY A 527 6.75 -3.62 -11.61
N GLU A 528 7.80 -3.27 -10.87
CA GLU A 528 7.79 -3.21 -9.39
C GLU A 528 6.82 -2.15 -8.84
N THR A 529 6.42 -2.28 -7.58
CA THR A 529 5.66 -1.24 -6.86
C THR A 529 6.44 0.08 -6.83
N GLY A 530 5.76 1.20 -7.07
CA GLY A 530 6.36 2.54 -7.03
C GLY A 530 7.09 2.99 -8.31
N THR A 531 7.19 2.16 -9.35
CA THR A 531 7.81 2.56 -10.63
C THR A 531 6.97 3.53 -11.48
N GLY A 532 5.72 3.80 -11.08
CA GLY A 532 4.85 4.79 -11.73
C GLY A 532 3.89 4.25 -12.80
N LYS A 533 3.56 2.94 -12.77
CA LYS A 533 2.60 2.30 -13.70
C LYS A 533 1.24 3.01 -13.76
N THR A 534 0.62 3.28 -12.61
CA THR A 534 -0.67 4.00 -12.55
C THR A 534 -0.59 5.36 -13.26
N THR A 535 0.47 6.12 -13.01
CA THR A 535 0.67 7.43 -13.63
C THR A 535 0.84 7.32 -15.15
N LEU A 536 1.52 6.27 -15.64
CA LEU A 536 1.63 5.98 -17.07
C LEU A 536 0.28 5.65 -17.71
N ILE A 537 -0.57 4.88 -17.03
CA ILE A 537 -1.94 4.58 -17.51
C ILE A 537 -2.73 5.87 -17.71
N ASN A 538 -2.72 6.76 -16.73
CA ASN A 538 -3.41 8.04 -16.83
C ASN A 538 -2.80 8.93 -17.94
N THR A 539 -1.47 8.91 -18.09
CA THR A 539 -0.79 9.65 -19.17
C THR A 539 -1.21 9.15 -20.56
N MET A 540 -1.21 7.83 -20.76
CA MET A 540 -1.70 7.21 -22.00
C MET A 540 -3.17 7.52 -22.27
N ALA A 541 -4.02 7.49 -21.23
CA ALA A 541 -5.43 7.81 -21.36
C ALA A 541 -5.67 9.26 -21.80
N ASN A 542 -4.97 10.24 -21.20
CA ASN A 542 -5.07 11.65 -21.59
C ASN A 542 -4.62 11.88 -23.04
N TYR A 543 -3.45 11.34 -23.42
CA TYR A 543 -2.95 11.42 -24.79
C TYR A 543 -3.93 10.79 -25.80
N TYR A 544 -4.43 9.60 -25.50
CA TYR A 544 -5.37 8.89 -26.36
C TYR A 544 -6.73 9.63 -26.47
N LEU A 545 -7.19 10.30 -25.41
CA LEU A 545 -8.39 11.15 -25.44
C LEU A 545 -8.16 12.52 -26.09
N GLY A 546 -6.93 12.83 -26.50
CA GLY A 546 -6.59 14.07 -27.20
C GLY A 546 -6.51 15.29 -26.29
N VAL A 547 -6.30 15.08 -24.99
CA VAL A 547 -6.13 16.15 -24.00
C VAL A 547 -4.79 16.83 -24.25
N LYS A 548 -4.82 18.16 -24.37
CA LYS A 548 -3.65 19.00 -24.61
C LYS A 548 -3.25 19.74 -23.35
N PHE A 549 -1.99 20.15 -23.31
CA PHE A 549 -1.46 21.00 -22.26
C PHE A 549 -2.28 22.30 -22.09
N GLU A 550 -2.80 22.86 -23.19
CA GLU A 550 -3.61 24.08 -23.22
C GLU A 550 -5.01 23.91 -22.64
N ASP A 551 -5.56 22.68 -22.62
CA ASP A 551 -6.92 22.40 -22.15
C ASP A 551 -7.05 22.58 -20.62
N LYS A 552 -5.92 22.59 -19.89
CA LYS A 552 -5.87 22.81 -18.44
C LYS A 552 -6.78 21.82 -17.68
N VAL A 553 -6.84 20.58 -18.14
CA VAL A 553 -7.54 19.46 -17.50
C VAL A 553 -6.67 18.21 -17.53
N TRP A 554 -6.83 17.34 -16.54
CA TRP A 554 -6.15 16.06 -16.43
C TRP A 554 -7.15 15.01 -15.99
N PHE A 555 -7.26 13.92 -16.74
CA PHE A 555 -8.21 12.85 -16.45
C PHE A 555 -7.53 11.65 -15.81
N GLU A 556 -8.12 11.09 -14.75
CA GLU A 556 -7.71 9.84 -14.13
C GLU A 556 -8.73 8.74 -14.41
N ILE A 557 -8.29 7.64 -15.01
CA ILE A 557 -9.14 6.45 -15.20
C ILE A 557 -8.99 5.45 -14.04
N THR A 558 -7.93 5.60 -13.24
CA THR A 558 -7.60 4.75 -12.09
C THR A 558 -8.25 5.25 -10.79
N GLU A 559 -8.46 4.37 -9.80
CA GLU A 559 -8.88 4.76 -8.44
C GLU A 559 -7.78 4.41 -7.44
N GLU A 560 -7.25 5.42 -6.75
CA GLU A 560 -6.36 5.21 -5.60
C GLU A 560 -6.90 6.03 -4.40
N GLU A 561 -7.15 5.35 -3.27
CA GLU A 561 -7.18 5.98 -1.95
C GLU A 561 -5.73 6.23 -1.52
N LYS A 562 -5.42 7.45 -1.08
CA LYS A 562 -4.06 8.01 -0.96
C LYS A 562 -3.25 7.48 0.26
N CYS A 563 -3.38 6.21 0.62
CA CYS A 563 -2.52 5.59 1.63
C CYS A 563 -1.43 4.77 0.91
N GLN A 564 -0.16 5.22 0.97
CA GLN A 564 0.97 4.59 0.29
C GLN A 564 1.78 3.63 1.20
N THR A 565 1.22 3.20 2.33
CA THR A 565 1.87 2.23 3.21
C THR A 565 1.64 0.77 2.80
N GLU A 566 0.74 0.51 1.85
CA GLU A 566 0.44 -0.82 1.30
C GLU A 566 0.28 -0.72 -0.24
N SER A 567 0.62 -1.77 -1.01
CA SER A 567 0.45 -1.75 -2.48
C SER A 567 -0.97 -1.42 -2.89
N GLN A 568 -1.08 -0.32 -3.63
CA GLN A 568 -2.35 0.33 -3.98
C GLN A 568 -3.16 -0.42 -5.07
N THR A 569 -2.55 -1.32 -5.84
CA THR A 569 -3.25 -2.28 -6.72
C THR A 569 -3.16 -3.68 -6.12
N SER A 570 -4.31 -4.30 -5.79
CA SER A 570 -4.39 -5.67 -5.29
C SER A 570 -4.63 -6.70 -6.40
N GLU A 571 -5.28 -6.27 -7.49
CA GLU A 571 -5.83 -7.12 -8.55
C GLU A 571 -5.53 -6.60 -9.95
N ILE A 572 -5.45 -7.51 -10.93
CA ILE A 572 -5.22 -7.17 -12.35
C ILE A 572 -6.42 -6.39 -12.87
N THR A 573 -6.16 -5.27 -13.54
CA THR A 573 -7.23 -4.41 -14.07
C THR A 573 -7.03 -4.15 -15.55
N VAL A 574 -8.05 -4.46 -16.36
CA VAL A 574 -8.10 -4.15 -17.79
C VAL A 574 -8.87 -2.85 -17.99
N TYR A 575 -8.17 -1.79 -18.37
CA TYR A 575 -8.73 -0.49 -18.71
C TYR A 575 -9.05 -0.44 -20.21
N GLU A 576 -10.33 -0.39 -20.57
CA GLU A 576 -10.78 -0.20 -21.96
C GLU A 576 -11.21 1.25 -22.20
N ILE A 577 -10.64 1.90 -23.21
CA ILE A 577 -10.90 3.30 -23.55
C ILE A 577 -11.42 3.37 -24.99
N PHE A 578 -12.68 3.78 -25.14
CA PHE A 578 -13.35 4.00 -26.41
C PHE A 578 -13.53 5.49 -26.68
N SER A 579 -13.25 5.93 -27.91
CA SER A 579 -13.44 7.31 -28.36
C SER A 579 -13.90 7.32 -29.82
N GLU A 580 -14.98 8.05 -30.12
CA GLU A 580 -15.52 8.21 -31.49
C GLU A 580 -14.53 8.86 -32.46
N GLN A 581 -13.61 9.66 -31.93
CA GLN A 581 -12.64 10.44 -32.70
C GLN A 581 -11.38 9.64 -33.07
N LYS A 582 -11.22 8.41 -32.57
CA LYS A 582 -10.03 7.57 -32.78
C LYS A 582 -10.35 6.34 -33.62
N SER A 583 -9.39 5.92 -34.43
CA SER A 583 -9.56 4.82 -35.40
C SER A 583 -9.44 3.42 -34.78
N PHE A 584 -9.05 3.31 -33.51
CA PHE A 584 -8.91 2.06 -32.76
C PHE A 584 -9.18 2.31 -31.28
N SER A 585 -9.69 1.32 -30.53
CA SER A 585 -9.87 1.35 -29.07
C SER A 585 -8.59 0.94 -28.35
N LEU A 586 -8.39 1.42 -27.12
CA LEU A 586 -7.21 1.11 -26.32
C LEU A 586 -7.59 0.19 -25.16
N SER A 587 -6.85 -0.90 -24.96
CA SER A 587 -6.96 -1.78 -23.78
C SER A 587 -5.60 -1.82 -23.08
N ILE A 588 -5.55 -1.39 -21.83
CA ILE A 588 -4.33 -1.41 -21.01
C ILE A 588 -4.55 -2.39 -19.87
N ILE A 589 -3.72 -3.43 -19.80
CA ILE A 589 -3.71 -4.43 -18.74
C ILE A 589 -2.70 -3.96 -17.69
N ASP A 590 -3.21 -3.55 -16.53
CA ASP A 590 -2.41 -3.17 -15.39
C ASP A 590 -2.19 -4.36 -14.46
N THR A 591 -0.92 -4.69 -14.20
CA THR A 591 -0.56 -5.66 -13.17
C THR A 591 -0.24 -4.93 -11.87
N PRO A 592 -0.67 -5.44 -10.70
CA PRO A 592 -0.19 -4.99 -9.41
C PRO A 592 1.35 -4.88 -9.36
N GLY A 593 1.84 -3.97 -8.52
CA GLY A 593 3.28 -3.90 -8.27
C GLY A 593 3.79 -5.20 -7.67
N TYR A 594 4.67 -5.86 -8.40
CA TYR A 594 5.39 -7.02 -7.88
C TYR A 594 6.34 -6.58 -6.77
N GLY A 595 6.58 -7.48 -5.81
CA GLY A 595 7.50 -7.19 -4.72
C GLY A 595 6.98 -6.11 -3.76
N ASP A 596 5.77 -6.25 -3.25
CA ASP A 596 5.31 -5.48 -2.09
C ASP A 596 5.63 -6.19 -0.76
N THR A 597 5.40 -5.54 0.38
CA THR A 597 5.52 -6.07 1.75
C THR A 597 4.74 -7.37 2.00
N ARG A 598 3.80 -7.71 1.10
CA ARG A 598 2.95 -8.90 1.12
C ARG A 598 3.67 -10.19 0.70
N GLY A 599 4.89 -10.08 0.18
CA GLY A 599 5.76 -11.23 -0.08
C GLY A 599 5.48 -11.98 -1.38
N ILE A 600 6.23 -13.07 -1.55
CA ILE A 600 6.34 -13.87 -2.78
C ILE A 600 5.00 -14.50 -3.18
N GLU A 601 4.21 -14.93 -2.20
CA GLU A 601 2.88 -15.53 -2.37
C GLU A 601 1.96 -14.66 -3.24
N LYS A 602 2.08 -13.33 -3.13
CA LYS A 602 1.29 -12.42 -3.96
C LYS A 602 1.82 -12.31 -5.39
N ASP A 603 3.13 -12.40 -5.59
CA ASP A 603 3.75 -12.39 -6.92
C ASP A 603 3.32 -13.62 -7.75
N VAL A 604 3.11 -14.76 -7.08
CA VAL A 604 2.51 -15.98 -7.62
C VAL A 604 1.11 -15.74 -8.15
N GLU A 605 0.29 -15.14 -7.29
CA GLU A 605 -1.11 -14.90 -7.55
C GLU A 605 -1.28 -14.01 -8.78
N ILE A 606 -0.39 -13.00 -8.94
CA ILE A 606 -0.38 -12.14 -10.12
C ILE A 606 -0.09 -12.95 -11.39
N LEU A 607 0.91 -13.84 -11.37
CA LEU A 607 1.21 -14.71 -12.53
C LEU A 607 0.04 -15.64 -12.86
N LEU A 608 -0.59 -16.24 -11.84
CA LEU A 608 -1.78 -17.08 -12.01
C LEU A 608 -2.95 -16.29 -12.61
N ASN A 609 -3.19 -15.07 -12.13
CA ASN A 609 -4.25 -14.22 -12.62
C ASN A 609 -3.98 -13.77 -14.08
N LEU A 610 -2.72 -13.57 -14.49
CA LEU A 610 -2.36 -13.36 -15.89
C LEU A 610 -2.62 -14.59 -16.75
N CYS A 611 -2.24 -15.80 -16.30
CA CYS A 611 -2.58 -17.04 -16.97
C CYS A 611 -4.09 -17.17 -17.17
N ASN A 612 -4.86 -16.88 -16.12
CA ASN A 612 -6.31 -16.91 -16.14
C ASN A 612 -6.87 -15.92 -17.17
N LEU A 613 -6.34 -14.70 -17.24
CA LEU A 613 -6.74 -13.69 -18.22
C LEU A 613 -6.52 -14.15 -19.66
N PHE A 614 -5.43 -14.86 -19.95
CA PHE A 614 -5.13 -15.34 -21.31
C PHE A 614 -5.97 -16.56 -21.70
N LEU A 615 -6.22 -17.46 -20.75
CA LEU A 615 -7.01 -18.67 -20.95
C LEU A 615 -8.52 -18.40 -21.01
N HIS A 616 -9.02 -17.40 -20.28
CA HIS A 616 -10.46 -17.10 -20.19
C HIS A 616 -11.12 -16.86 -21.55
N GLU A 617 -12.32 -17.38 -21.79
CA GLU A 617 -13.01 -17.31 -23.10
C GLU A 617 -13.20 -15.86 -23.56
N THR A 618 -13.63 -14.98 -22.65
CA THR A 618 -13.80 -13.53 -22.91
C THR A 618 -12.57 -12.70 -22.51
N GLY A 619 -11.46 -13.36 -22.20
CA GLY A 619 -10.18 -12.75 -21.84
C GLY A 619 -9.39 -12.19 -23.02
N VAL A 620 -8.10 -11.95 -22.81
CA VAL A 620 -7.22 -11.34 -23.83
C VAL A 620 -6.64 -12.42 -24.72
N LYS A 621 -6.75 -12.24 -26.05
CA LYS A 621 -6.30 -13.24 -27.05
C LYS A 621 -5.14 -12.78 -27.92
N SER A 622 -4.80 -11.50 -27.89
CA SER A 622 -3.69 -10.94 -28.67
C SER A 622 -3.14 -9.71 -27.96
N LEU A 623 -1.84 -9.46 -28.10
CA LEU A 623 -1.17 -8.27 -27.58
C LEU A 623 -0.50 -7.50 -28.72
N ASP A 624 -0.50 -6.18 -28.58
CA ASP A 624 0.23 -5.25 -29.44
C ASP A 624 1.53 -4.78 -28.78
N ALA A 625 1.63 -4.78 -27.44
CA ALA A 625 2.88 -4.53 -26.71
C ALA A 625 2.88 -5.14 -25.30
N VAL A 626 4.07 -5.52 -24.82
CA VAL A 626 4.38 -5.85 -23.43
C VAL A 626 5.41 -4.84 -22.94
N CYS A 627 5.00 -3.92 -22.06
CA CYS A 627 5.86 -2.84 -21.58
C CYS A 627 6.41 -3.15 -20.19
N LEU A 628 7.73 -3.31 -20.10
CA LEU A 628 8.45 -3.47 -18.84
C LEU A 628 8.80 -2.08 -18.28
N VAL A 629 8.36 -1.79 -17.05
CA VAL A 629 8.45 -0.45 -16.46
C VAL A 629 9.62 -0.36 -15.48
N LEU A 630 10.57 0.53 -15.76
CA LEU A 630 11.80 0.80 -14.99
C LEU A 630 11.92 2.29 -14.67
N THR A 631 12.78 2.68 -13.71
CA THR A 631 13.04 4.09 -13.38
C THR A 631 14.41 4.53 -13.88
N ALA A 632 14.53 5.75 -14.40
CA ALA A 632 15.78 6.28 -14.99
C ALA A 632 16.97 6.36 -14.00
N SER A 633 16.72 6.47 -12.69
CA SER A 633 17.76 6.56 -11.65
C SER A 633 18.35 5.20 -11.24
N GLN A 634 17.92 4.09 -11.84
CA GLN A 634 18.41 2.76 -11.52
C GLN A 634 19.73 2.47 -12.24
N ASN A 635 20.81 2.34 -11.48
CA ASN A 635 22.12 2.01 -12.04
C ASN A 635 22.34 0.51 -12.27
N ARG A 636 21.43 -0.34 -11.76
CA ARG A 636 21.44 -1.81 -11.87
C ARG A 636 20.00 -2.34 -11.79
N ILE A 637 19.72 -3.42 -12.51
CA ILE A 637 18.51 -4.22 -12.29
C ILE A 637 18.75 -5.07 -11.04
N SER A 638 17.86 -4.94 -10.05
CA SER A 638 17.98 -5.72 -8.82
C SER A 638 17.64 -7.19 -9.06
N GLU A 639 18.15 -8.08 -8.21
CA GLU A 639 17.79 -9.52 -8.25
C GLU A 639 16.28 -9.72 -8.23
N ARG A 640 15.58 -8.88 -7.46
CA ARG A 640 14.12 -8.85 -7.37
C ARG A 640 13.46 -8.49 -8.69
N GLN A 641 13.94 -7.47 -9.38
CA GLN A 641 13.41 -7.06 -10.69
C GLN A 641 13.69 -8.11 -11.76
N CYS A 642 14.87 -8.73 -11.75
CA CYS A 642 15.17 -9.87 -12.61
C CYS A 642 14.19 -11.03 -12.37
N TYR A 643 13.88 -11.37 -11.12
CA TYR A 643 12.87 -12.38 -10.79
C TYR A 643 11.50 -12.02 -11.37
N ILE A 644 11.05 -10.78 -11.19
CA ILE A 644 9.74 -10.30 -11.66
C ILE A 644 9.63 -10.39 -13.18
N PHE A 645 10.61 -9.86 -13.90
CA PHE A 645 10.59 -9.87 -15.36
C PHE A 645 10.76 -11.29 -15.90
N ASN A 646 11.66 -12.10 -15.34
CA ASN A 646 11.79 -13.49 -15.77
C ASN A 646 10.50 -14.29 -15.50
N GLY A 647 9.84 -14.06 -14.37
CA GLY A 647 8.54 -14.66 -14.05
C GLY A 647 7.46 -14.29 -15.07
N ALA A 648 7.26 -12.99 -15.32
CA ALA A 648 6.25 -12.51 -16.26
C ALA A 648 6.57 -12.93 -17.71
N LEU A 649 7.83 -12.80 -18.15
CA LEU A 649 8.27 -13.18 -19.50
C LEU A 649 8.19 -14.68 -19.75
N SER A 650 8.29 -15.51 -18.70
CA SER A 650 8.18 -16.98 -18.82
C SER A 650 6.79 -17.49 -19.22
N LEU A 651 5.77 -16.63 -19.13
CA LEU A 651 4.41 -16.93 -19.57
C LEU A 651 4.27 -16.90 -21.09
N PHE A 652 5.15 -16.17 -21.78
CA PHE A 652 5.01 -15.90 -23.20
C PHE A 652 5.71 -16.93 -24.09
N GLY A 653 5.13 -17.13 -25.27
CA GLY A 653 5.82 -17.78 -26.39
C GLY A 653 6.96 -16.89 -26.93
N LYS A 654 7.93 -17.51 -27.60
CA LYS A 654 9.08 -16.82 -28.21
C LYS A 654 8.70 -15.77 -29.25
N ASP A 655 7.50 -15.85 -29.82
CA ASP A 655 6.94 -14.89 -30.77
C ASP A 655 6.61 -13.53 -30.14
N ALA A 656 6.52 -13.46 -28.82
CA ALA A 656 6.29 -12.21 -28.09
C ALA A 656 7.53 -11.31 -28.02
N MET A 657 8.73 -11.79 -28.40
CA MET A 657 9.97 -11.02 -28.28
C MET A 657 9.90 -9.66 -28.99
N ASP A 658 9.29 -9.63 -30.18
CA ASP A 658 9.21 -8.45 -31.04
C ASP A 658 8.29 -7.35 -30.49
N ILE A 659 7.47 -7.65 -29.47
CA ILE A 659 6.51 -6.71 -28.87
C ILE A 659 6.88 -6.29 -27.44
N ILE A 660 8.03 -6.74 -26.93
CA ILE A 660 8.50 -6.37 -25.59
C ILE A 660 9.35 -5.10 -25.66
N VAL A 661 8.91 -4.05 -24.96
CA VAL A 661 9.52 -2.71 -24.94
C VAL A 661 9.72 -2.21 -23.50
N PHE A 662 10.54 -1.18 -23.31
CA PHE A 662 10.78 -0.59 -21.99
C PHE A 662 10.13 0.79 -21.84
N PHE A 663 9.44 1.01 -20.72
CA PHE A 663 8.99 2.33 -20.29
C PHE A 663 9.86 2.81 -19.14
N ILE A 664 10.64 3.86 -19.39
CA ILE A 664 11.58 4.43 -18.41
C ILE A 664 10.94 5.66 -17.77
N THR A 665 10.57 5.54 -16.50
CA THR A 665 9.91 6.59 -15.73
C THR A 665 10.89 7.44 -14.94
N HIS A 666 10.43 8.60 -14.44
CA HIS A 666 11.27 9.58 -13.74
C HIS A 666 12.48 10.05 -14.57
N SER A 667 12.35 10.02 -15.89
CA SER A 667 13.40 10.47 -16.81
C SER A 667 13.46 12.00 -16.87
N ASP A 668 14.67 12.53 -16.96
CA ASP A 668 14.95 13.93 -17.27
C ASP A 668 15.02 14.20 -18.80
N GLY A 669 14.73 13.19 -19.62
CA GLY A 669 14.79 13.23 -21.08
C GLY A 669 16.17 12.93 -21.66
N LEU A 670 17.19 12.69 -20.84
CA LEU A 670 18.50 12.25 -21.30
C LEU A 670 18.52 10.73 -21.57
N PRO A 671 19.43 10.24 -22.42
CA PRO A 671 19.56 8.80 -22.70
C PRO A 671 19.81 7.99 -21.41
N PRO A 672 18.97 7.00 -21.06
CA PRO A 672 19.06 6.26 -19.81
C PRO A 672 20.11 5.15 -19.87
N LYS A 673 21.39 5.52 -20.08
CA LYS A 673 22.49 4.58 -20.35
C LYS A 673 22.65 3.49 -19.29
N ASP A 674 22.67 3.85 -18.01
CA ASP A 674 22.94 2.90 -16.92
C ASP A 674 21.86 1.80 -16.83
N VAL A 675 20.59 2.17 -17.08
CA VAL A 675 19.47 1.23 -17.09
C VAL A 675 19.55 0.31 -18.31
N LEU A 676 19.83 0.86 -19.50
CA LEU A 676 19.90 0.08 -20.74
C LEU A 676 21.10 -0.89 -20.74
N GLU A 677 22.27 -0.45 -20.28
CA GLU A 677 23.44 -1.33 -20.10
C GLU A 677 23.13 -2.48 -19.13
N SER A 678 22.35 -2.20 -18.08
CA SER A 678 21.91 -3.23 -17.13
C SER A 678 20.93 -4.23 -17.76
N VAL A 679 20.00 -3.77 -18.61
CA VAL A 679 19.08 -4.62 -19.40
C VAL A 679 19.87 -5.56 -20.32
N GLU A 680 20.86 -5.04 -21.03
CA GLU A 680 21.72 -5.83 -21.93
C GLU A 680 22.56 -6.84 -21.15
N LYS A 681 23.16 -6.42 -20.02
CA LYS A 681 23.96 -7.30 -19.15
C LYS A 681 23.15 -8.50 -18.65
N GLU A 682 21.92 -8.25 -18.20
CA GLU A 682 21.00 -9.29 -17.71
C GLU A 682 20.31 -10.08 -18.84
N LYS A 683 20.52 -9.69 -20.11
CA LYS A 683 19.94 -10.34 -21.30
C LYS A 683 18.42 -10.50 -21.20
N ILE A 684 17.73 -9.44 -20.80
CA ILE A 684 16.27 -9.44 -20.75
C ILE A 684 15.74 -9.48 -22.19
N PRO A 685 14.86 -10.45 -22.56
CA PRO A 685 14.27 -10.50 -23.88
C PRO A 685 13.47 -9.24 -24.18
N CYS A 686 13.81 -8.58 -25.29
CA CYS A 686 13.16 -7.38 -25.77
C CYS A 686 13.39 -7.19 -27.27
N CYS A 687 12.55 -6.36 -27.89
CA CYS A 687 12.80 -5.91 -29.24
C CYS A 687 13.92 -4.85 -29.27
N HIS A 688 14.67 -4.85 -30.37
CA HIS A 688 15.78 -3.92 -30.60
C HIS A 688 15.47 -3.05 -31.82
N ASP A 689 15.93 -1.80 -31.78
CA ASP A 689 15.84 -0.87 -32.90
C ASP A 689 16.92 -1.15 -33.98
N ALA A 690 16.97 -0.29 -35.01
CA ALA A 690 17.91 -0.41 -36.12
C ALA A 690 19.38 -0.25 -35.67
N GLU A 691 19.61 0.45 -34.56
CA GLU A 691 20.89 0.66 -33.89
C GLU A 691 21.26 -0.49 -32.94
N ASN A 692 20.43 -1.54 -32.88
CA ASN A 692 20.58 -2.68 -31.99
C ASN A 692 20.58 -2.27 -30.51
N GLN A 693 19.74 -1.30 -30.14
CA GLN A 693 19.46 -0.90 -28.77
C GLN A 693 18.06 -1.36 -28.34
N PRO A 694 17.84 -1.68 -27.05
CA PRO A 694 16.52 -2.02 -26.55
C PRO A 694 15.53 -0.88 -26.81
N VAL A 695 14.40 -1.19 -27.47
CA VAL A 695 13.36 -0.18 -27.74
C VAL A 695 12.78 0.32 -26.42
N HIS A 696 12.85 1.64 -26.21
CA HIS A 696 12.44 2.26 -24.96
C HIS A 696 11.78 3.63 -25.16
N PHE A 697 10.94 4.02 -24.22
CA PHE A 697 10.21 5.28 -24.22
C PHE A 697 10.35 5.99 -22.87
N LEU A 698 10.51 7.31 -22.89
CA LEU A 698 10.87 8.10 -21.71
C LEU A 698 9.68 8.86 -21.14
N PHE A 699 9.51 8.80 -19.83
CA PHE A 699 8.42 9.47 -19.12
C PHE A 699 8.91 10.11 -17.83
N ASN A 700 8.47 11.34 -17.54
CA ASN A 700 8.76 12.00 -16.26
C ASN A 700 7.69 11.72 -15.18
N ASN A 701 6.46 11.40 -15.60
CA ASN A 701 5.28 11.10 -14.74
C ASN A 701 4.82 12.26 -13.83
N ARG A 702 4.98 13.51 -14.28
CA ARG A 702 4.60 14.74 -13.54
C ARG A 702 3.50 15.57 -14.21
N GLN A 703 2.88 15.09 -15.27
CA GLN A 703 1.95 15.84 -16.12
C GLN A 703 0.66 16.28 -15.42
N PHE A 704 0.27 15.62 -14.32
CA PHE A 704 -0.88 16.01 -13.49
C PHE A 704 -0.59 17.17 -12.52
N GLN A 705 0.67 17.64 -12.44
CA GLN A 705 1.07 18.72 -11.55
C GLN A 705 0.47 20.06 -12.00
N LYS A 706 0.18 20.94 -11.03
CA LYS A 706 -0.41 22.26 -11.34
C LYS A 706 0.56 23.11 -12.16
N HIS A 707 0.06 23.64 -13.27
CA HIS A 707 0.75 24.55 -14.19
C HIS A 707 0.79 25.96 -13.57
N THR A 708 1.90 26.31 -12.90
CA THR A 708 2.18 27.66 -12.38
C THR A 708 3.03 28.43 -13.38
N ALA A 709 3.07 29.77 -13.35
CA ALA A 709 3.87 30.55 -14.31
C ALA A 709 5.38 30.19 -14.29
N LYS A 710 5.89 29.71 -13.15
CA LYS A 710 7.29 29.32 -12.93
C LYS A 710 7.61 27.94 -13.49
N ASN A 711 6.77 26.94 -13.20
CA ASN A 711 6.99 25.57 -13.63
C ASN A 711 6.37 25.27 -15.00
N LYS A 712 5.50 26.14 -15.53
CA LYS A 712 4.81 25.93 -16.82
C LYS A 712 5.77 25.54 -17.92
N ARG A 713 6.98 26.09 -17.94
CA ARG A 713 8.01 25.70 -18.92
C ARG A 713 8.51 24.27 -18.71
N ALA A 714 8.83 23.88 -17.48
CA ALA A 714 9.31 22.54 -17.15
C ALA A 714 8.20 21.49 -17.29
N VAL A 715 7.01 21.75 -16.76
CA VAL A 715 5.84 20.85 -16.91
C VAL A 715 5.42 20.75 -18.38
N LYS A 716 5.53 21.83 -19.16
CA LYS A 716 5.32 21.76 -20.61
C LYS A 716 6.39 20.92 -21.30
N MET A 717 7.66 21.02 -20.89
CA MET A 717 8.72 20.14 -21.40
C MET A 717 8.48 18.68 -21.03
N ASP A 718 8.04 18.39 -19.81
CA ASP A 718 7.68 17.03 -19.37
C ASP A 718 6.43 16.49 -20.08
N TRP A 719 5.48 17.37 -20.39
CA TRP A 719 4.31 17.07 -21.20
C TRP A 719 4.71 16.78 -22.64
N GLU A 720 5.47 17.66 -23.28
CA GLU A 720 5.99 17.51 -24.64
C GLU A 720 6.86 16.25 -24.78
N MET A 721 7.69 15.94 -23.77
CA MET A 721 8.46 14.70 -23.71
C MET A 721 7.54 13.48 -23.66
N GLY A 722 6.56 13.46 -22.76
CA GLY A 722 5.60 12.36 -22.66
C GLY A 722 4.74 12.20 -23.91
N GLU A 723 4.30 13.31 -24.51
CA GLU A 723 3.53 13.35 -25.75
C GLU A 723 4.35 12.79 -26.90
N LYS A 724 5.60 13.21 -27.05
CA LYS A 724 6.52 12.69 -28.06
C LYS A 724 6.79 11.20 -27.87
N SER A 725 7.10 10.76 -26.64
CA SER A 725 7.31 9.35 -26.32
C SER A 725 6.07 8.51 -26.64
N LEU A 726 4.86 9.03 -26.37
CA LEU A 726 3.61 8.34 -26.74
C LEU A 726 3.38 8.37 -28.24
N GLU A 727 3.69 9.46 -28.94
CA GLU A 727 3.61 9.52 -30.40
C GLU A 727 4.47 8.41 -31.03
N GLU A 728 5.75 8.34 -30.65
CA GLU A 728 6.68 7.30 -31.08
C GLU A 728 6.16 5.89 -30.69
N PHE A 729 5.65 5.71 -29.48
CA PHE A 729 5.09 4.43 -29.03
C PHE A 729 3.83 4.02 -29.81
N PHE A 730 2.92 4.94 -30.11
CA PHE A 730 1.72 4.64 -30.89
C PHE A 730 2.03 4.43 -32.38
N GLU A 731 3.12 5.02 -32.90
CA GLU A 731 3.68 4.66 -34.21
C GLU A 731 4.30 3.26 -34.22
N PHE A 732 5.03 2.91 -33.16
CA PHE A 732 5.48 1.53 -32.93
C PHE A 732 4.29 0.56 -32.91
N LEU A 733 3.20 0.86 -32.19
CA LEU A 733 2.00 0.01 -32.18
C LEU A 733 1.32 -0.12 -33.56
N LYS A 734 1.46 0.85 -34.46
CA LYS A 734 0.90 0.79 -35.82
C LYS A 734 1.76 -0.03 -36.76
N SER A 735 3.08 0.07 -36.62
CA SER A 735 4.06 -0.61 -37.48
C SER A 735 4.37 -2.04 -37.01
N SER A 736 4.29 -2.28 -35.70
CA SER A 736 4.51 -3.60 -35.10
C SER A 736 3.37 -4.56 -35.39
N GLU A 737 3.74 -5.82 -35.61
CA GLU A 737 2.80 -6.90 -35.84
C GLU A 737 2.20 -7.37 -34.53
N ARG A 738 0.87 -7.28 -34.41
CA ARG A 738 0.13 -7.87 -33.30
C ARG A 738 0.47 -9.35 -33.17
N LYS A 739 0.81 -9.79 -31.96
CA LYS A 739 1.07 -11.21 -31.67
C LYS A 739 -0.17 -11.86 -31.06
N SER A 740 -0.51 -13.04 -31.59
CA SER A 740 -1.55 -13.88 -31.02
C SER A 740 -1.03 -14.52 -29.74
N LEU A 741 -1.88 -14.68 -28.72
CA LEU A 741 -1.50 -15.40 -27.52
C LEU A 741 -1.62 -16.93 -27.67
N THR A 742 -1.79 -17.45 -28.88
CA THR A 742 -1.89 -18.90 -29.13
C THR A 742 -0.65 -19.66 -28.64
N MET A 743 0.56 -19.26 -29.06
CA MET A 743 1.78 -19.96 -28.60
C MET A 743 2.03 -19.74 -27.10
N THR A 744 1.67 -18.58 -26.55
CA THR A 744 1.63 -18.35 -25.09
C THR A 744 0.69 -19.34 -24.40
N VAL A 745 -0.51 -19.57 -24.92
CA VAL A 745 -1.44 -20.58 -24.38
C VAL A 745 -0.85 -21.99 -24.50
N ASP A 746 -0.19 -22.32 -25.60
CA ASP A 746 0.51 -23.60 -25.76
C ASP A 746 1.62 -23.76 -24.71
N VAL A 747 2.43 -22.72 -24.46
CA VAL A 747 3.44 -22.71 -23.38
C VAL A 747 2.80 -22.99 -22.03
N LEU A 748 1.69 -22.30 -21.70
CA LEU A 748 1.00 -22.48 -20.43
C LEU A 748 0.42 -23.90 -20.28
N GLN A 749 -0.17 -24.44 -21.35
CA GLN A 749 -0.70 -25.81 -21.37
C GLN A 749 0.42 -26.84 -21.23
N GLU A 750 1.52 -26.70 -21.97
CA GLU A 750 2.68 -27.59 -21.89
C GLU A 750 3.33 -27.56 -20.50
N ARG A 751 3.43 -26.39 -19.85
CA ARG A 751 3.93 -26.30 -18.46
C ARG A 751 3.03 -27.05 -17.49
N LYS A 752 1.71 -26.91 -17.63
CA LYS A 752 0.74 -27.63 -16.78
C LYS A 752 0.77 -29.14 -17.02
N GLN A 753 0.92 -29.55 -18.28
CA GLN A 753 1.09 -30.96 -18.64
C GLN A 753 2.40 -31.52 -18.06
N LEU A 754 3.52 -30.81 -18.23
CA LEU A 754 4.81 -31.20 -17.67
C LEU A 754 4.71 -31.42 -16.16
N GLU A 755 4.06 -30.50 -15.43
CA GLU A 755 3.90 -30.64 -13.98
C GLU A 755 3.06 -31.86 -13.60
N ALA A 756 1.88 -32.02 -14.20
CA ALA A 756 1.01 -33.17 -13.93
C ALA A 756 1.70 -34.49 -14.24
N CYS A 757 2.46 -34.52 -15.34
CA CYS A 757 3.23 -35.68 -15.74
C CYS A 757 4.41 -35.95 -14.81
N VAL A 758 5.21 -34.94 -14.41
CA VAL A 758 6.34 -35.13 -13.49
C VAL A 758 5.87 -35.67 -12.15
N GLN A 759 4.77 -35.17 -11.59
CA GLN A 759 4.20 -35.72 -10.35
C GLN A 759 3.74 -37.16 -10.53
N SER A 760 3.01 -37.45 -11.61
CA SER A 760 2.57 -38.82 -11.90
C SER A 760 3.74 -39.78 -12.13
N TRP A 761 4.81 -39.32 -12.78
CA TRP A 761 6.03 -40.09 -12.99
C TRP A 761 6.83 -40.27 -11.71
N GLN A 762 6.92 -39.27 -10.83
CA GLN A 762 7.52 -39.42 -9.51
C GLN A 762 6.83 -40.56 -8.74
N GLU A 763 5.51 -40.51 -8.62
CA GLU A 763 4.73 -41.57 -7.95
C GLU A 763 4.83 -42.92 -8.67
N CYS A 764 4.82 -42.92 -10.01
CA CYS A 764 4.90 -44.14 -10.81
C CYS A 764 6.28 -44.78 -10.70
N ILE A 765 7.36 -43.98 -10.74
CA ILE A 765 8.72 -44.46 -10.63
C ILE A 765 8.98 -44.95 -9.21
N GLU A 766 8.56 -44.23 -8.18
CA GLU A 766 8.64 -44.71 -6.79
C GLU A 766 7.90 -46.05 -6.63
N PHE A 767 6.68 -46.17 -7.17
CA PHE A 767 5.94 -47.43 -7.14
C PHE A 767 6.65 -48.54 -7.92
N ILE A 768 7.22 -48.24 -9.10
CA ILE A 768 7.99 -49.20 -9.90
C ILE A 768 9.23 -49.66 -9.14
N GLU A 769 10.00 -48.76 -8.54
CA GLU A 769 11.20 -49.07 -7.75
C GLU A 769 10.85 -49.94 -6.54
N VAL A 770 9.79 -49.58 -5.81
CA VAL A 770 9.28 -50.37 -4.68
C VAL A 770 8.80 -51.75 -5.16
N LYS A 771 8.14 -51.83 -6.32
CA LYS A 771 7.74 -53.10 -6.93
C LYS A 771 8.90 -53.94 -7.43
N GLN A 772 9.95 -53.33 -7.99
CA GLN A 772 11.18 -54.01 -8.38
C GLN A 772 11.86 -54.60 -7.14
N ARG A 773 11.88 -53.88 -6.02
CA ARG A 773 12.33 -54.42 -4.72
C ARG A 773 11.48 -55.60 -4.27
N GLU A 774 10.14 -55.50 -4.29
CA GLU A 774 9.26 -56.65 -3.99
C GLU A 774 9.57 -57.86 -4.88
N LEU A 775 9.67 -57.67 -6.20
CA LEU A 775 9.92 -58.77 -7.15
C LEU A 775 11.30 -59.41 -6.92
N THR A 776 12.32 -58.59 -6.61
CA THR A 776 13.67 -59.06 -6.27
C THR A 776 13.68 -59.82 -4.94
N GLU A 777 12.96 -59.32 -3.93
CA GLU A 777 12.79 -60.00 -2.65
C GLU A 777 12.05 -61.33 -2.81
N VAL A 778 11.00 -61.37 -3.63
CA VAL A 778 10.28 -62.60 -3.98
C VAL A 778 11.20 -63.57 -4.71
N GLN A 779 12.02 -63.11 -5.66
CA GLN A 779 12.99 -63.95 -6.36
C GLN A 779 14.04 -64.51 -5.39
N ASN A 780 14.58 -63.68 -4.49
CA ASN A 780 15.52 -64.10 -3.46
C ASN A 780 14.87 -65.10 -2.48
N ALA A 781 13.62 -64.87 -2.09
CA ALA A 781 12.88 -65.78 -1.23
C ALA A 781 12.63 -67.13 -1.92
N LEU A 782 12.34 -67.15 -3.23
CA LEU A 782 12.24 -68.40 -4.01
C LEU A 782 13.59 -69.14 -4.08
N ILE A 783 14.70 -68.42 -4.28
CA ILE A 783 16.05 -69.01 -4.31
C ILE A 783 16.42 -69.58 -2.94
N GLN A 784 16.20 -68.82 -1.86
CA GLN A 784 16.54 -69.24 -0.49
C GLN A 784 15.70 -70.44 -0.03
N ASN A 785 14.42 -70.48 -0.39
CA ASN A 785 13.50 -71.54 0.01
C ASN A 785 13.41 -72.69 -1.01
N LYS A 786 14.24 -72.68 -2.07
CA LYS A 786 14.20 -73.62 -3.18
C LYS A 786 14.20 -75.09 -2.74
N GLU A 787 15.12 -75.47 -1.87
CA GLU A 787 15.22 -76.85 -1.38
C GLU A 787 14.01 -77.27 -0.52
N GLN A 788 13.40 -76.33 0.20
CA GLN A 788 12.25 -76.59 1.06
C GLN A 788 10.96 -76.71 0.23
N ILE A 789 10.79 -75.85 -0.77
CA ILE A 789 9.68 -75.89 -1.74
C ILE A 789 9.75 -77.17 -2.60
N GLU A 790 10.96 -77.60 -2.98
CA GLU A 790 11.16 -78.87 -3.70
C GLU A 790 10.72 -80.08 -2.87
N LYS A 791 10.79 -80.01 -1.54
CA LYS A 791 10.33 -81.06 -0.61
C LYS A 791 8.82 -80.96 -0.34
N ASP A 792 8.33 -79.78 0.06
CA ASP A 792 6.94 -79.51 0.40
C ASP A 792 6.41 -78.25 -0.31
N ILE A 793 5.35 -78.42 -1.11
CA ILE A 793 4.74 -77.33 -1.88
C ILE A 793 3.93 -76.37 -1.01
N ASN A 794 3.51 -76.84 0.18
CA ASN A 794 2.79 -76.05 1.17
C ASN A 794 3.73 -75.35 2.16
N HIS A 795 5.05 -75.39 1.91
CA HIS A 795 6.01 -74.66 2.72
C HIS A 795 5.68 -73.17 2.71
N LEU A 796 5.52 -72.60 3.90
CA LEU A 796 5.15 -71.22 4.12
C LEU A 796 6.39 -70.34 4.24
N PHE A 797 6.44 -69.27 3.47
CA PHE A 797 7.49 -68.25 3.56
C PHE A 797 6.89 -66.85 3.49
N THR A 798 7.58 -65.89 4.09
CA THR A 798 7.11 -64.51 4.17
C THR A 798 7.62 -63.70 3.00
N VAL A 799 6.72 -62.95 2.37
CA VAL A 799 7.05 -61.98 1.33
C VAL A 799 6.41 -60.64 1.65
N ARG A 800 7.10 -59.56 1.28
CA ARG A 800 6.55 -58.21 1.36
C ARG A 800 5.74 -57.93 0.10
N ARG A 801 4.60 -57.29 0.25
CA ARG A 801 3.68 -56.95 -0.84
C ARG A 801 3.41 -55.47 -0.88
N VAL A 802 3.41 -54.94 -2.09
CA VAL A 802 3.16 -53.55 -2.39
C VAL A 802 1.83 -53.45 -3.13
N TYR A 803 0.96 -52.52 -2.75
CA TYR A 803 -0.30 -52.28 -3.43
C TYR A 803 -0.69 -50.81 -3.38
N LYS A 804 -1.63 -50.42 -4.25
CA LYS A 804 -2.22 -49.07 -4.23
C LYS A 804 -3.54 -49.09 -3.49
N GLU A 805 -3.67 -48.20 -2.52
CA GLU A 805 -4.88 -47.99 -1.74
C GLU A 805 -5.46 -46.61 -2.05
N LYS A 806 -6.79 -46.49 -2.19
CA LYS A 806 -7.45 -45.20 -2.41
C LYS A 806 -7.79 -44.60 -1.04
N VAL A 807 -7.17 -43.47 -0.69
CA VAL A 807 -7.33 -42.79 0.62
C VAL A 807 -7.91 -41.40 0.44
N ASP A 808 -8.57 -40.88 1.47
CA ASP A 808 -9.11 -39.51 1.47
C ASP A 808 -7.98 -38.47 1.45
N ILE A 809 -8.22 -37.35 0.78
CA ILE A 809 -7.32 -36.19 0.76
C ILE A 809 -7.62 -35.36 2.02
N THR A 810 -6.71 -35.38 2.99
CA THR A 810 -6.77 -34.59 4.25
C THR A 810 -5.72 -33.48 4.22
N ASP A 811 -6.02 -32.31 4.80
CA ASP A 811 -5.14 -31.12 4.83
C ASP A 811 -4.84 -30.47 3.46
N ALA A 812 -5.80 -30.50 2.54
CA ALA A 812 -5.72 -29.80 1.26
C ALA A 812 -6.36 -28.41 1.35
N SER A 813 -5.71 -27.41 0.76
CA SER A 813 -6.32 -26.10 0.50
C SER A 813 -7.56 -26.28 -0.40
N TRP A 814 -8.52 -25.34 -0.37
CA TRP A 814 -9.79 -25.46 -1.15
C TRP A 814 -9.59 -25.70 -2.66
N TRP A 815 -8.43 -25.37 -3.23
CA TRP A 815 -8.03 -25.60 -4.62
C TRP A 815 -7.67 -27.08 -4.94
N ASP A 816 -7.42 -27.91 -3.93
CA ASP A 816 -6.87 -29.28 -4.03
C ASP A 816 -7.79 -30.35 -3.43
N GLU A 817 -9.07 -30.04 -3.21
CA GLU A 817 -10.02 -30.96 -2.58
C GLU A 817 -10.34 -32.21 -3.41
N LYS A 818 -9.99 -32.26 -4.71
CA LYS A 818 -10.37 -33.37 -5.60
C LYS A 818 -9.26 -33.70 -6.61
N ALA A 819 -8.89 -34.97 -6.68
CA ALA A 819 -7.97 -35.50 -7.68
C ALA A 819 -8.72 -36.25 -8.80
N THR A 820 -8.20 -36.20 -10.03
CA THR A 820 -8.60 -37.07 -11.13
C THR A 820 -7.69 -38.29 -11.16
N SER A 821 -8.27 -39.47 -10.93
CA SER A 821 -7.56 -40.75 -10.90
C SER A 821 -8.15 -41.71 -11.94
N CYS A 822 -7.35 -42.64 -12.46
CA CYS A 822 -7.82 -43.67 -13.38
C CYS A 822 -8.07 -44.97 -12.63
N ASP A 823 -9.28 -45.54 -12.72
CA ASP A 823 -9.62 -46.78 -12.01
C ASP A 823 -9.04 -48.03 -12.68
N VAL A 824 -8.66 -47.93 -13.97
CA VAL A 824 -8.02 -49.03 -14.71
C VAL A 824 -6.53 -49.14 -14.37
N CYS A 825 -5.77 -48.05 -14.53
CA CYS A 825 -4.33 -48.08 -14.27
C CYS A 825 -3.94 -47.66 -12.85
N LYS A 826 -4.90 -47.22 -12.02
CA LYS A 826 -4.69 -46.78 -10.63
C LYS A 826 -3.62 -45.69 -10.51
N LYS A 827 -3.58 -44.77 -11.47
CA LYS A 827 -2.71 -43.59 -11.45
C LYS A 827 -3.51 -42.38 -10.98
N ASN A 828 -2.88 -41.50 -10.19
CA ASN A 828 -3.36 -40.14 -9.97
C ASN A 828 -2.93 -39.35 -11.20
N CYS A 829 -3.86 -39.09 -12.11
CA CYS A 829 -3.55 -38.46 -13.39
C CYS A 829 -3.47 -36.93 -13.25
N HIS A 830 -4.23 -36.34 -12.33
CA HIS A 830 -4.17 -34.91 -12.04
C HIS A 830 -4.61 -34.66 -10.60
N GLU A 831 -3.69 -34.28 -9.73
CA GLU A 831 -3.97 -34.11 -8.29
C GLU A 831 -4.26 -32.65 -7.91
N PHE A 832 -3.57 -31.67 -8.52
CA PHE A 832 -3.63 -30.27 -8.11
C PHE A 832 -4.36 -29.37 -9.10
N GLY A 833 -5.03 -28.33 -8.61
CA GLY A 833 -5.69 -27.32 -9.46
C GLY A 833 -6.78 -27.87 -10.38
N CYS A 834 -7.27 -29.08 -10.09
CA CYS A 834 -8.25 -29.77 -10.90
C CYS A 834 -9.63 -29.10 -10.87
N TRP A 835 -9.87 -28.10 -10.01
CA TRP A 835 -11.18 -27.51 -9.73
C TRP A 835 -11.93 -26.95 -10.95
N ARG A 836 -11.24 -26.31 -11.91
CA ARG A 836 -11.81 -25.45 -12.98
C ARG A 836 -12.84 -26.06 -13.92
N SER A 837 -12.98 -27.37 -13.90
CA SER A 837 -13.82 -28.09 -14.84
C SER A 837 -14.86 -28.92 -14.06
N PRO A 838 -16.16 -28.82 -14.37
CA PRO A 838 -17.18 -29.58 -13.64
C PRO A 838 -17.19 -31.08 -13.96
N THR A 839 -16.46 -31.55 -14.99
CA THR A 839 -16.45 -32.98 -15.39
C THR A 839 -15.08 -33.44 -15.89
N VAL A 840 -14.81 -34.75 -15.79
CA VAL A 840 -13.54 -35.38 -16.20
C VAL A 840 -13.18 -35.09 -17.67
N TRP A 841 -14.18 -34.93 -18.54
CA TRP A 841 -14.00 -34.61 -19.97
C TRP A 841 -13.39 -33.22 -20.21
N TRP A 842 -13.64 -32.28 -19.30
CA TRP A 842 -13.13 -30.90 -19.35
C TRP A 842 -11.79 -30.75 -18.62
N CYS A 843 -11.19 -31.85 -18.17
CA CYS A 843 -9.88 -31.80 -17.53
C CYS A 843 -8.79 -31.54 -18.58
N GLU A 844 -7.95 -30.53 -18.36
CA GLU A 844 -6.97 -30.03 -19.33
C GLU A 844 -5.87 -31.07 -19.71
N ILE A 845 -5.77 -32.18 -18.97
CA ILE A 845 -4.90 -33.33 -19.29
C ILE A 845 -5.55 -34.36 -20.23
N ILE A 846 -6.83 -34.19 -20.57
CA ILE A 846 -7.54 -35.03 -21.55
C ILE A 846 -7.50 -34.35 -22.92
N SER A 847 -6.99 -35.05 -23.92
CA SER A 847 -7.07 -34.63 -25.32
C SER A 847 -7.38 -35.83 -26.20
N ASP A 848 -8.21 -35.63 -27.23
CA ASP A 848 -8.69 -36.69 -28.14
C ASP A 848 -9.34 -37.86 -27.40
N ASN A 849 -10.15 -37.57 -26.37
CA ASN A 849 -10.82 -38.53 -25.49
C ASN A 849 -9.87 -39.45 -24.68
N LYS A 850 -8.56 -39.18 -24.68
CA LYS A 850 -7.56 -39.94 -23.92
C LYS A 850 -6.84 -39.05 -22.91
N CYS A 851 -6.45 -39.64 -21.80
CA CYS A 851 -5.59 -39.01 -20.81
C CYS A 851 -4.15 -38.98 -21.32
N LYS A 852 -3.51 -37.81 -21.33
CA LYS A 852 -2.11 -37.66 -21.74
C LYS A 852 -1.13 -38.24 -20.70
N VAL A 853 -1.56 -38.42 -19.45
CA VAL A 853 -0.73 -38.98 -18.36
C VAL A 853 -0.71 -40.51 -18.34
N CYS A 854 -1.83 -41.16 -18.66
CA CYS A 854 -1.93 -42.63 -18.60
C CYS A 854 -2.34 -43.30 -19.90
N GLY A 855 -2.70 -42.54 -20.94
CA GLY A 855 -3.17 -43.06 -22.24
C GLY A 855 -4.56 -43.68 -22.23
N CYS A 856 -5.20 -43.85 -21.06
CA CYS A 856 -6.52 -44.45 -20.94
C CYS A 856 -7.64 -43.49 -21.39
N HIS A 857 -8.76 -44.06 -21.83
CA HIS A 857 -9.94 -43.27 -22.22
C HIS A 857 -10.51 -42.49 -21.02
N TYR A 858 -10.99 -41.26 -21.25
CA TYR A 858 -11.43 -40.37 -20.16
C TYR A 858 -12.54 -40.97 -19.28
N THR A 859 -13.40 -41.85 -19.82
CA THR A 859 -14.48 -42.53 -19.09
C THR A 859 -13.99 -43.46 -17.97
N THR A 860 -12.73 -43.85 -17.99
CA THR A 860 -12.11 -44.69 -16.95
C THR A 860 -11.55 -43.87 -15.79
N HIS A 861 -11.73 -42.55 -15.83
CA HIS A 861 -11.23 -41.65 -14.82
C HIS A 861 -12.37 -41.16 -13.93
N THR A 862 -12.09 -41.12 -12.64
CA THR A 862 -12.98 -40.63 -11.59
C THR A 862 -12.35 -39.44 -10.91
N ARG A 863 -13.20 -38.48 -10.53
CA ARG A 863 -12.78 -37.29 -9.81
C ARG A 863 -13.48 -37.19 -8.47
N GLU A 864 -12.70 -37.26 -7.42
CA GLU A 864 -13.18 -37.34 -6.04
C GLU A 864 -12.13 -36.83 -5.05
N ALA A 865 -12.53 -36.63 -3.80
CA ALA A 865 -11.64 -36.21 -2.70
C ALA A 865 -10.77 -37.37 -2.19
N LYS A 866 -10.31 -38.23 -3.10
CA LYS A 866 -9.50 -39.41 -2.82
C LYS A 866 -8.37 -39.54 -3.83
N LYS A 867 -7.26 -40.11 -3.38
CA LYS A 867 -6.11 -40.43 -4.23
C LYS A 867 -5.54 -41.80 -3.93
N TYR A 868 -4.82 -42.38 -4.90
CA TYR A 868 -4.08 -43.61 -4.69
C TYR A 868 -2.75 -43.35 -3.97
N VAL A 869 -2.48 -44.09 -2.90
CA VAL A 869 -1.19 -44.10 -2.20
C VAL A 869 -0.60 -45.51 -2.20
N THR A 870 0.73 -45.58 -2.22
CA THR A 870 1.46 -46.86 -2.14
C THR A 870 1.49 -47.33 -0.69
N LYS A 871 1.09 -48.58 -0.46
CA LYS A 871 1.12 -49.26 0.84
C LYS A 871 1.84 -50.59 0.75
N GLU A 872 2.38 -51.01 1.87
CA GLU A 872 3.13 -52.24 1.99
C GLU A 872 2.57 -53.12 3.12
N LYS A 873 2.50 -54.41 2.89
CA LYS A 873 2.11 -55.41 3.90
C LYS A 873 2.99 -56.64 3.79
N SER A 874 3.34 -57.24 4.93
CA SER A 874 3.98 -58.56 4.95
C SER A 874 2.91 -59.64 4.95
N GLU A 875 3.02 -60.63 4.08
CA GLU A 875 2.13 -61.80 4.05
C GLU A 875 2.95 -63.10 4.03
N THR A 876 2.45 -64.12 4.72
CA THR A 876 2.99 -65.48 4.66
C THR A 876 2.21 -66.24 3.60
N VAL A 877 2.91 -66.83 2.63
CA VAL A 877 2.32 -67.46 1.44
C VAL A 877 2.99 -68.79 1.13
N THR A 878 2.26 -69.65 0.41
CA THR A 878 2.79 -70.88 -0.21
C THR A 878 3.27 -70.61 -1.65
N PHE A 879 4.02 -71.57 -2.22
CA PHE A 879 4.46 -71.49 -3.62
C PHE A 879 3.27 -71.45 -4.61
N GLU A 880 2.22 -72.24 -4.35
CA GLU A 880 1.02 -72.32 -5.21
C GLU A 880 0.24 -70.99 -5.23
N GLU A 881 0.09 -70.35 -4.06
CA GLU A 881 -0.56 -69.04 -3.94
C GLU A 881 0.23 -67.93 -4.64
N LEU A 882 1.56 -68.00 -4.57
CA LEU A 882 2.43 -67.06 -5.25
C LEU A 882 2.40 -67.26 -6.78
N LYS A 883 2.39 -68.51 -7.23
CA LYS A 883 2.26 -68.91 -8.64
C LYS A 883 0.96 -68.38 -9.26
N ASN A 884 -0.17 -68.60 -8.59
CA ASN A 884 -1.48 -68.14 -9.05
C ASN A 884 -1.56 -66.60 -9.17
N LYS A 885 -0.86 -65.86 -8.30
CA LYS A 885 -0.85 -64.39 -8.33
C LYS A 885 -0.05 -63.80 -9.51
N TYR A 886 0.98 -64.48 -9.99
CA TYR A 886 1.87 -63.94 -11.05
C TYR A 886 1.67 -64.56 -12.44
N ILE A 887 1.06 -65.75 -12.56
CA ILE A 887 0.82 -66.43 -13.86
C ILE A 887 -0.56 -66.09 -14.46
N ASN A 888 -1.62 -65.97 -13.65
CA ASN A 888 -3.00 -65.89 -14.17
C ASN A 888 -3.45 -64.49 -14.61
N THR A 889 -2.59 -63.48 -14.59
CA THR A 889 -2.93 -62.11 -15.03
C THR A 889 -2.72 -61.86 -16.54
N ASN A 890 -2.09 -62.78 -17.27
CA ASN A 890 -1.79 -62.66 -18.71
C ASN A 890 -2.48 -63.73 -19.60
N ALA A 891 -3.37 -64.55 -19.05
CA ALA A 891 -3.92 -65.70 -19.78
C ALA A 891 -5.23 -65.36 -20.52
N GLU A 892 -5.17 -64.55 -21.57
CA GLU A 892 -6.28 -64.47 -22.54
C GLU A 892 -6.13 -65.41 -23.74
N ASN A 893 -5.00 -66.10 -23.95
CA ASN A 893 -4.88 -67.03 -25.09
C ASN A 893 -3.88 -68.16 -24.85
N ILE A 894 -4.21 -69.18 -24.04
CA ILE A 894 -3.69 -70.54 -24.28
C ILE A 894 -4.74 -71.58 -23.88
N THR A 895 -5.36 -72.22 -24.87
CA THR A 895 -6.10 -73.47 -24.74
C THR A 895 -5.12 -74.61 -24.48
N TYR A 896 -5.04 -75.10 -23.24
CA TYR A 896 -4.37 -76.36 -22.96
C TYR A 896 -5.39 -77.48 -22.72
N ASP A 897 -5.28 -78.51 -23.55
CA ASP A 897 -6.08 -79.73 -23.53
C ASP A 897 -5.85 -80.51 -22.22
N LYS A 898 -6.93 -80.65 -21.45
CA LYS A 898 -7.00 -81.26 -20.13
C LYS A 898 -6.94 -82.80 -20.17
N SER A 899 -6.89 -83.42 -21.35
CA SER A 899 -7.11 -84.87 -21.50
C SER A 899 -5.84 -85.74 -21.55
N ALA A 900 -4.63 -85.17 -21.57
CA ALA A 900 -3.40 -85.96 -21.80
C ALA A 900 -2.58 -86.38 -20.56
N PHE A 901 -3.02 -86.14 -19.32
CA PHE A 901 -2.15 -86.37 -18.15
C PHE A 901 -2.79 -87.21 -17.03
N ASN A 902 -3.07 -88.48 -17.33
CA ASN A 902 -3.28 -89.50 -16.31
C ASN A 902 -2.31 -90.67 -16.52
N THR A 903 -1.11 -90.58 -15.95
CA THR A 903 -0.37 -91.77 -15.49
C THR A 903 0.62 -91.38 -14.39
N VAL A 904 0.73 -92.27 -13.40
CA VAL A 904 1.49 -92.19 -12.15
C VAL A 904 2.90 -91.59 -12.35
N LYS A 905 3.18 -90.45 -11.72
CA LYS A 905 4.53 -89.87 -11.67
C LYS A 905 5.23 -90.22 -10.37
N THR A 906 6.40 -90.83 -10.50
CA THR A 906 7.35 -91.09 -9.42
C THR A 906 7.77 -89.79 -8.71
N GLU A 907 8.23 -89.89 -7.47
CA GLU A 907 8.68 -88.74 -6.66
C GLU A 907 9.77 -87.91 -7.37
N HIS A 908 10.58 -88.58 -8.19
CA HIS A 908 11.60 -87.96 -9.04
C HIS A 908 11.01 -87.10 -10.16
N GLU A 909 9.96 -87.57 -10.85
CA GLU A 909 9.29 -86.79 -11.91
C GLU A 909 8.46 -85.62 -11.37
N LYS A 910 7.95 -85.73 -10.14
CA LYS A 910 7.33 -84.60 -9.41
C LYS A 910 8.40 -83.54 -9.07
N LYS A 911 9.58 -83.97 -8.61
CA LYS A 911 10.70 -83.08 -8.31
C LYS A 911 11.26 -82.39 -9.57
N LEU A 912 11.36 -83.11 -10.68
CA LEU A 912 11.76 -82.55 -11.98
C LEU A 912 10.74 -81.51 -12.49
N LYS A 913 9.44 -81.84 -12.44
CA LYS A 913 8.36 -80.87 -12.74
C LYS A 913 8.43 -79.63 -11.86
N ARG A 914 8.66 -79.77 -10.55
CA ARG A 914 8.82 -78.63 -9.62
C ARG A 914 10.00 -77.73 -9.99
N LYS A 915 11.11 -78.32 -10.42
CA LYS A 915 12.30 -77.58 -10.86
C LYS A 915 12.06 -76.78 -12.14
N GLU A 916 11.34 -77.36 -13.11
CA GLU A 916 10.89 -76.65 -14.33
C GLU A 916 9.91 -75.51 -13.98
N GLU A 917 8.97 -75.74 -13.05
CA GLU A 917 8.01 -74.72 -12.60
C GLU A 917 8.68 -73.54 -11.88
N LEU A 918 9.70 -73.80 -11.07
CA LEU A 918 10.52 -72.77 -10.43
C LEU A 918 11.31 -71.94 -11.47
N MET A 919 11.91 -72.58 -12.48
CA MET A 919 12.58 -71.87 -13.58
C MET A 919 11.61 -71.00 -14.40
N ASN A 920 10.40 -71.48 -14.67
CA ASN A 920 9.37 -70.71 -15.38
C ASN A 920 8.91 -69.50 -14.55
N GLN A 921 8.79 -69.65 -13.22
CA GLN A 921 8.49 -68.55 -12.31
C GLN A 921 9.62 -67.50 -12.27
N GLU A 922 10.88 -67.92 -12.15
CA GLU A 922 12.04 -67.03 -12.21
C GLU A 922 12.10 -66.26 -13.55
N SER A 923 11.82 -66.94 -14.67
CA SER A 923 11.76 -66.32 -16.00
C SER A 923 10.61 -65.31 -16.11
N SER A 924 9.42 -65.65 -15.61
CA SER A 924 8.26 -64.76 -15.60
C SER A 924 8.47 -63.51 -14.73
N LEU A 925 9.12 -63.66 -13.57
CA LEU A 925 9.51 -62.53 -12.72
C LEU A 925 10.52 -61.61 -13.44
N THR A 926 11.47 -62.20 -14.16
CA THR A 926 12.45 -61.45 -14.96
C THR A 926 11.77 -60.67 -16.10
N GLU A 927 10.80 -61.27 -16.78
CA GLU A 927 9.98 -60.58 -17.80
C GLU A 927 9.15 -59.43 -17.20
N LEU A 928 8.58 -59.62 -16.01
CA LEU A 928 7.84 -58.57 -15.29
C LEU A 928 8.75 -57.40 -14.88
N LEU A 929 9.96 -57.69 -14.41
CA LEU A 929 10.98 -56.68 -14.12
C LEU A 929 11.35 -55.88 -15.38
N ALA A 930 11.60 -56.57 -16.50
CA ALA A 930 11.91 -55.93 -17.78
C ALA A 930 10.74 -55.07 -18.30
N LYS A 931 9.49 -55.53 -18.15
CA LYS A 931 8.30 -54.76 -18.52
C LYS A 931 8.17 -53.48 -17.69
N LYS A 932 8.47 -53.55 -16.38
CA LYS A 932 8.44 -52.40 -15.48
C LYS A 932 9.55 -51.38 -15.79
N GLU A 933 10.73 -51.84 -16.15
CA GLU A 933 11.82 -50.97 -16.61
C GLU A 933 11.44 -50.24 -17.91
N LYS A 934 10.80 -50.94 -18.85
CA LYS A 934 10.30 -50.33 -20.08
C LYS A 934 9.22 -49.26 -19.82
N GLU A 935 8.32 -49.51 -18.86
CA GLU A 935 7.31 -48.53 -18.43
C GLU A 935 7.97 -47.26 -17.83
N LYS A 936 9.00 -47.43 -16.99
CA LYS A 936 9.80 -46.33 -16.43
C LYS A 936 10.46 -45.50 -17.54
N ASN A 937 11.13 -46.13 -18.49
CA ASN A 937 11.82 -45.43 -19.58
C ASN A 937 10.86 -44.68 -20.51
N SER A 938 9.67 -45.23 -20.76
CA SER A 938 8.63 -44.53 -21.53
C SER A 938 8.19 -43.23 -20.84
N SER A 939 7.99 -43.28 -19.53
CA SER A 939 7.63 -42.09 -18.74
C SER A 939 8.72 -41.03 -18.72
N VAL A 940 9.99 -41.43 -18.62
CA VAL A 940 11.14 -40.50 -18.70
C VAL A 940 11.23 -39.84 -20.08
N LYS A 941 10.95 -40.60 -21.15
CA LYS A 941 10.94 -40.08 -22.52
C LYS A 941 9.87 -39.01 -22.74
N GLU A 942 8.64 -39.26 -22.28
CA GLU A 942 7.56 -38.27 -22.37
C GLU A 942 7.91 -36.97 -21.61
N ALA A 943 8.64 -37.08 -20.48
CA ALA A 943 9.14 -35.93 -19.71
C ALA A 943 10.11 -35.07 -20.48
N TYR A 944 11.07 -35.75 -21.09
CA TYR A 944 12.07 -35.12 -21.91
C TYR A 944 11.41 -34.43 -23.13
N GLU A 945 10.49 -35.11 -23.82
CA GLU A 945 9.77 -34.54 -24.97
C GLU A 945 8.98 -33.28 -24.59
N ALA A 946 8.32 -33.25 -23.43
CA ALA A 946 7.62 -32.06 -22.93
C ALA A 946 8.57 -30.89 -22.64
N ILE A 947 9.74 -31.14 -22.03
CA ILE A 947 10.74 -30.10 -21.77
C ILE A 947 11.35 -29.56 -23.07
N ILE A 948 11.64 -30.45 -24.03
CA ILE A 948 12.16 -30.03 -25.33
C ILE A 948 11.12 -29.21 -26.08
N LYS A 949 9.85 -29.62 -26.08
CA LYS A 949 8.78 -28.84 -26.68
C LYS A 949 8.68 -27.46 -26.04
N LEU A 950 8.70 -27.36 -24.71
CA LEU A 950 8.77 -26.08 -23.99
C LEU A 950 9.99 -25.25 -24.40
N SER A 951 11.16 -25.89 -24.59
CA SER A 951 12.37 -25.21 -25.05
C SER A 951 12.24 -24.60 -26.45
N GLU A 952 11.39 -25.19 -27.29
CA GLU A 952 11.16 -24.72 -28.65
C GLU A 952 10.14 -23.58 -28.74
N ILE A 953 9.14 -23.54 -27.85
CA ILE A 953 8.03 -22.60 -27.92
C ILE A 953 8.12 -21.43 -26.92
N ALA A 954 8.74 -21.63 -25.76
CA ALA A 954 8.77 -20.62 -24.68
C ALA A 954 9.79 -19.50 -24.93
N LEU A 955 9.44 -18.28 -24.55
CA LEU A 955 10.35 -17.12 -24.60
C LEU A 955 11.53 -17.27 -23.62
N LYS A 956 11.27 -17.86 -22.45
CA LYS A 956 12.25 -18.16 -21.40
C LYS A 956 12.17 -19.66 -21.06
N PRO A 957 12.84 -20.51 -21.85
CA PRO A 957 12.83 -21.96 -21.63
C PRO A 957 13.67 -22.35 -20.41
N ASP A 958 14.68 -21.55 -20.10
CA ASP A 958 15.56 -21.56 -18.93
C ASP A 958 14.90 -20.95 -17.68
N SER A 959 13.58 -20.73 -17.68
CA SER A 959 12.91 -20.20 -16.50
C SER A 959 12.99 -21.19 -15.35
N ALA A 960 13.00 -20.66 -14.13
CA ALA A 960 13.11 -21.47 -12.93
C ALA A 960 11.91 -22.45 -12.75
N PHE A 961 10.77 -22.19 -13.41
CA PHE A 961 9.65 -23.14 -13.53
C PHE A 961 10.01 -24.42 -14.30
N THR A 962 10.91 -24.34 -15.29
CA THR A 962 11.39 -25.51 -16.04
C THR A 962 12.56 -26.17 -15.32
N LEU A 963 13.47 -25.37 -14.76
CA LEU A 963 14.71 -25.85 -14.14
C LEU A 963 14.48 -26.75 -12.91
N GLN A 964 13.42 -26.51 -12.13
CA GLN A 964 13.12 -27.31 -10.93
C GLN A 964 12.93 -28.81 -11.21
N TYR A 965 12.57 -29.18 -12.44
CA TYR A 965 12.36 -30.57 -12.83
C TYR A 965 13.63 -31.23 -13.38
N LEU A 966 14.65 -30.45 -13.76
CA LEU A 966 15.88 -30.97 -14.33
C LEU A 966 16.69 -31.79 -13.32
N GLU A 967 16.70 -31.39 -12.03
CA GLU A 967 17.36 -32.16 -10.96
C GLU A 967 16.80 -33.58 -10.84
N PHE A 968 15.49 -33.76 -11.08
CA PHE A 968 14.85 -35.07 -11.05
C PHE A 968 15.04 -35.85 -12.34
N LEU A 969 14.96 -35.18 -13.50
CA LEU A 969 14.95 -35.84 -14.80
C LEU A 969 16.34 -36.22 -15.30
N ILE A 970 17.38 -35.40 -15.08
CA ILE A 970 18.73 -35.66 -15.59
C ILE A 970 19.25 -37.04 -15.14
N PRO A 971 19.23 -37.41 -13.84
CA PRO A 971 19.71 -38.73 -13.41
C PRO A 971 18.91 -39.88 -14.03
N ARG A 972 17.60 -39.70 -14.23
CA ARG A 972 16.70 -40.74 -14.75
C ARG A 972 16.86 -40.96 -16.25
N VAL A 973 17.18 -39.91 -17.00
CA VAL A 973 17.55 -40.00 -18.41
C VAL A 973 18.91 -40.70 -18.58
N GLU A 974 19.85 -40.44 -17.66
CA GLU A 974 21.15 -41.15 -17.64
C GLU A 974 20.99 -42.64 -17.32
N GLU A 975 20.17 -42.99 -16.32
CA GLU A 975 19.82 -44.39 -16.01
C GLU A 975 19.17 -45.12 -17.19
N ALA A 976 18.36 -44.42 -17.99
CA ALA A 976 17.73 -44.98 -19.19
C ALA A 976 18.71 -45.19 -20.36
N GLY A 977 19.96 -44.72 -20.25
CA GLY A 977 21.00 -44.87 -21.27
C GLY A 977 21.00 -43.79 -22.37
N GLU A 978 20.23 -42.71 -22.20
CA GLU A 978 20.04 -41.66 -23.22
C GLU A 978 21.00 -40.48 -23.01
N ALA A 979 22.30 -40.70 -23.24
CA ALA A 979 23.35 -39.72 -22.94
C ALA A 979 23.21 -38.37 -23.67
N GLU A 980 22.72 -38.38 -24.92
CA GLU A 980 22.48 -37.15 -25.69
C GLU A 980 21.37 -36.29 -25.07
N TRP A 981 20.32 -36.92 -24.55
CA TRP A 981 19.20 -36.23 -23.92
C TRP A 981 19.64 -35.61 -22.59
N ALA A 982 20.40 -36.37 -21.79
CA ALA A 982 20.98 -35.87 -20.55
C ALA A 982 21.89 -34.66 -20.81
N GLN A 983 22.69 -34.68 -21.90
CA GLN A 983 23.54 -33.55 -22.26
C GLN A 983 22.72 -32.30 -22.62
N LYS A 984 21.65 -32.44 -23.42
CA LYS A 984 20.75 -31.32 -23.75
C LYS A 984 20.10 -30.70 -22.50
N LEU A 985 19.65 -31.52 -21.55
CA LEU A 985 19.08 -31.04 -20.30
C LEU A 985 20.13 -30.32 -19.43
N LYS A 986 21.38 -30.81 -19.41
CA LYS A 986 22.50 -30.13 -18.73
C LYS A 986 22.87 -28.80 -19.40
N ASP A 987 22.78 -28.71 -20.71
CA ASP A 987 23.08 -27.46 -21.42
C ASP A 987 22.00 -26.40 -21.13
N LEU A 988 20.71 -26.78 -21.10
CA LEU A 988 19.63 -25.91 -20.58
C LEU A 988 19.91 -25.43 -19.14
N GLN A 989 20.44 -26.30 -18.28
CA GLN A 989 20.79 -25.94 -16.91
C GLN A 989 22.00 -24.99 -16.84
N LYS A 990 22.98 -25.12 -17.73
CA LYS A 990 24.16 -24.24 -17.80
C LYS A 990 23.81 -22.86 -18.34
N ASP A 991 22.96 -22.78 -19.36
CA ASP A 991 22.50 -21.51 -19.91
C ASP A 991 21.78 -20.67 -18.85
N ALA A 992 21.11 -21.35 -17.90
CA ALA A 992 20.52 -20.76 -16.71
C ALA A 992 21.53 -20.36 -15.61
N ALA A 993 22.70 -20.99 -15.49
CA ALA A 993 23.60 -20.92 -14.31
C ALA A 993 24.42 -19.61 -14.18
N LYS A 994 23.78 -18.45 -14.38
CA LYS A 994 24.29 -17.13 -13.99
C LYS A 994 23.64 -16.69 -12.67
N GLU A 995 24.36 -15.90 -11.87
CA GLU A 995 24.03 -15.55 -10.46
C GLU A 995 22.55 -15.17 -10.22
N SER A 996 21.88 -14.51 -11.18
CA SER A 996 20.47 -14.09 -11.07
C SER A 996 19.45 -15.25 -11.13
N THR A 997 19.75 -16.36 -11.83
CA THR A 997 18.84 -17.52 -11.91
C THR A 997 19.05 -18.49 -10.75
N THR A 998 20.28 -18.60 -10.20
CA THR A 998 20.57 -19.46 -9.05
C THR A 998 19.85 -18.96 -7.79
N TYR A 999 19.73 -17.64 -7.62
CA TYR A 999 18.93 -17.05 -6.55
C TYR A 999 17.43 -17.27 -6.78
N ALA A 1000 16.94 -17.11 -8.02
CA ALA A 1000 15.54 -17.41 -8.38
C ALA A 1000 15.16 -18.88 -8.17
N VAL A 1001 16.07 -19.82 -8.45
CA VAL A 1001 15.91 -21.26 -8.19
C VAL A 1001 15.96 -21.55 -6.69
N GLY A 1002 16.85 -20.90 -5.92
CA GLY A 1002 16.84 -20.99 -4.45
C GLY A 1002 15.55 -20.45 -3.82
N TYR A 1003 15.04 -19.34 -4.35
CA TYR A 1003 13.75 -18.74 -3.98
C TYR A 1003 12.57 -19.67 -4.34
N LEU A 1004 12.55 -20.27 -5.53
CA LEU A 1004 11.49 -21.21 -5.95
C LEU A 1004 11.59 -22.58 -5.28
N ASN A 1005 12.78 -23.05 -4.94
CA ASN A 1005 12.98 -24.24 -4.12
C ASN A 1005 12.47 -24.06 -2.68
N SER A 1006 12.46 -22.82 -2.17
CA SER A 1006 11.75 -22.48 -0.92
C SER A 1006 10.22 -22.48 -1.08
N MET A 1007 9.72 -22.45 -2.33
CA MET A 1007 8.31 -22.51 -2.73
C MET A 1007 7.87 -23.90 -3.21
N LYS A 1008 8.51 -25.01 -2.80
CA LYS A 1008 8.03 -26.39 -3.09
C LYS A 1008 6.56 -26.52 -2.68
N GLY A 1009 5.63 -26.31 -3.62
CA GLY A 1009 4.24 -26.04 -3.29
C GLY A 1009 3.46 -25.14 -4.27
N PHE A 1010 4.14 -24.34 -5.09
CA PHE A 1010 3.58 -23.16 -5.77
C PHE A 1010 2.38 -23.39 -6.72
N PHE A 1011 2.41 -24.46 -7.52
CA PHE A 1011 1.24 -24.91 -8.30
C PHE A 1011 0.55 -26.12 -7.66
N SER A 1012 1.09 -26.62 -6.54
CA SER A 1012 0.58 -27.78 -5.81
C SER A 1012 -0.20 -27.41 -4.54
N GLY A 1013 -0.59 -26.14 -4.36
CA GLY A 1013 -1.40 -25.61 -3.25
C GLY A 1013 -1.04 -26.07 -1.83
N LYS A 1014 0.21 -26.51 -1.61
CA LYS A 1014 0.70 -26.96 -0.31
C LYS A 1014 0.91 -25.73 0.56
N GLY A 1015 0.05 -25.55 1.56
CA GLY A 1015 0.29 -24.62 2.65
C GLY A 1015 1.65 -24.91 3.32
N PHE A 1016 2.31 -23.84 3.76
CA PHE A 1016 3.56 -23.90 4.52
C PHE A 1016 3.44 -24.89 5.69
N VAL A 1017 4.23 -25.97 5.66
CA VAL A 1017 4.59 -26.66 6.89
C VAL A 1017 5.92 -26.09 7.34
N SER A 1018 5.87 -25.12 8.25
CA SER A 1018 7.05 -24.68 8.99
C SER A 1018 7.62 -25.88 9.76
N LYS A 1019 8.78 -26.39 9.37
CA LYS A 1019 9.63 -27.12 10.31
C LYS A 1019 10.43 -26.10 11.10
N GLN A 1020 10.25 -26.11 12.42
CA GLN A 1020 11.04 -25.38 13.41
C GLN A 1020 12.54 -25.54 13.20
#